data_AF-A0A939ACC3-F1
#
_entry.id   AF-A0A939ACC3-F1
#
_cell.length_a   1.000
_cell.length_b   1.000
_cell.length_c   1.000
_cell.angle_alpha   90.00
_cell.angle_beta   90.00
_cell.angle_gamma   90.00
#
_symmetry.space_group_name_H-M   'P 1'
#
loop_
_entity.id
_entity.type
_entity.pdbx_description
1 polymer ?
#
loop_
_entity_poly.entity_id
_entity_poly.type
_entity_poly.pdbx_seq_one_letter_code
_entity_poly.pdbx_strand_id
1 'polypeptide(L)'
;MRNLVLSLFVLAFVAACGEGSTLCNPDDTKVCACADGKAGEQTCNADGSAWGACLPCTETPEPDIIEEEILEGCNPTCSPGYECKDKVCVCVPKCEGKQCGIDGCGGECGQCLANQMCDEKGLCVCAPQCDNKNCGPDGCNSGGTCGTCAQTQECNANGVCESKGGECWPNACIIDVHCEGCPGGQTKCWGDQHLCVECHPGQDQECPQGLKCSANGKCTEKTCPTDAQGVPTIKCVKDSDCEACSPKNQACDIASGKCVECVSLVDAHCLDSQYCKNGKCEPKCPASCEIDNDCMHCIFGATGGPEVKPAKACNNHKCSECSQTWPCPQGLVCLSNGVCYPPCGIPGPVQGTCTTDADCKFCGDPAAQGTFKCKKPINDPNGHGTCIPSAQGCADLGAGVAVLPAPWNQYTELCSNDGNCSNVSIDYNVGKQIRDLIGTDQVMGISIGDATVKYAMNQCAEIKITNNVDCGVCVPCEIDKDCKPIPIDPLIMDLFKGNALAQIAGLMLINMLWGDTAEHNLYFYCQPVGLGYGVCAPCGNPLQSCGKTEGGGSGNCDHNVCTEGGPLDPKCGACAKEVCAHDNYCCTTAWDSVCVKEVDQYCTTPCGGGPSCAPDICTNNNLPAQNPACGPCVKAICEADPFCCNTTGGKWDKYCVDATATTNACAAQCGGGCGHDECVTGGPLEDGCSACVSSVCSYDDWCCTNEWDSICVDEAKEDAKCDC
;
A
#
# COMPACT_ATOMS: atom_id res chain seq x y z
N MET A 1 -30.41 -72.16 28.91
CA MET A 1 -29.55 -71.14 29.52
C MET A 1 -28.52 -70.72 28.48
N ARG A 2 -29.02 -69.95 27.50
CA ARG A 2 -28.78 -68.50 27.29
C ARG A 2 -27.49 -68.20 26.50
N ASN A 3 -27.25 -69.04 25.50
CA ASN A 3 -26.47 -68.79 24.27
C ASN A 3 -27.42 -69.11 23.08
N LEU A 4 -27.24 -68.44 21.94
CA LEU A 4 -27.95 -68.64 20.65
C LEU A 4 -29.44 -68.24 20.60
N VAL A 5 -29.77 -66.94 20.55
CA VAL A 5 -30.86 -66.37 19.71
C VAL A 5 -30.59 -64.86 19.57
N LEU A 6 -30.15 -64.40 18.38
CA LEU A 6 -30.35 -63.06 17.77
C LEU A 6 -29.27 -62.77 16.69
N SER A 7 -29.03 -63.73 15.81
CA SER A 7 -28.40 -63.48 14.50
C SER A 7 -29.08 -64.38 13.48
N LEU A 8 -30.33 -64.03 13.16
CA LEU A 8 -31.10 -64.52 12.01
C LEU A 8 -32.42 -63.74 11.97
N PHE A 9 -32.41 -62.56 11.35
CA PHE A 9 -33.54 -61.97 10.62
C PHE A 9 -32.97 -60.88 9.70
N VAL A 10 -32.26 -61.31 8.66
CA VAL A 10 -32.09 -60.54 7.44
C VAL A 10 -33.22 -60.97 6.50
N LEU A 11 -33.87 -59.98 5.86
CA LEU A 11 -34.82 -60.07 4.73
C LEU A 11 -36.27 -60.49 5.02
N ALA A 12 -37.11 -59.51 5.35
CA ALA A 12 -38.38 -59.25 4.63
C ALA A 12 -38.99 -57.92 5.11
N PHE A 13 -38.81 -56.87 4.33
CA PHE A 13 -39.73 -55.73 4.06
C PHE A 13 -38.90 -54.53 3.59
N VAL A 14 -38.45 -54.61 2.34
CA VAL A 14 -38.41 -53.42 1.48
C VAL A 14 -39.87 -53.03 1.27
N ALA A 15 -40.30 -51.94 1.89
CA ALA A 15 -41.29 -50.98 1.38
C ALA A 15 -41.73 -50.04 2.51
N ALA A 16 -41.78 -48.73 2.19
CA ALA A 16 -42.32 -47.63 2.98
C ALA A 16 -41.38 -46.93 3.98
N CYS A 17 -40.25 -46.39 3.51
CA CYS A 17 -39.99 -44.98 3.82
C CYS A 17 -40.93 -44.15 2.94
N GLY A 18 -42.14 -43.90 3.46
CA GLY A 18 -43.01 -42.85 2.97
C GLY A 18 -42.70 -41.59 3.75
N GLU A 19 -41.95 -40.70 3.11
CA GLU A 19 -42.15 -39.24 3.15
C GLU A 19 -42.15 -38.59 4.54
N GLY A 20 -40.94 -38.29 5.04
CA GLY A 20 -40.79 -37.03 5.76
C GLY A 20 -41.04 -35.93 4.74
N SER A 21 -42.25 -35.38 4.72
CA SER A 21 -42.61 -34.26 3.87
C SER A 21 -41.71 -33.08 4.22
N THR A 22 -40.67 -32.84 3.42
CA THR A 22 -39.92 -31.59 3.48
C THR A 22 -40.89 -30.45 3.12
N LEU A 23 -41.03 -29.49 4.03
CA LEU A 23 -41.98 -28.38 3.88
C LEU A 23 -41.57 -27.42 2.74
N CYS A 24 -40.29 -27.44 2.39
CA CYS A 24 -39.66 -26.68 1.32
C CYS A 24 -38.36 -27.36 0.89
N ASN A 25 -37.83 -27.03 -0.29
CA ASN A 25 -36.50 -27.49 -0.66
C ASN A 25 -35.47 -26.66 0.13
N PRO A 26 -34.40 -27.27 0.64
CA PRO A 26 -33.31 -26.57 1.30
C PRO A 26 -32.84 -25.36 0.48
N ASP A 27 -32.64 -24.23 1.15
CA ASP A 27 -32.16 -22.96 0.57
C ASP A 27 -33.09 -22.25 -0.42
N ASP A 28 -34.30 -22.78 -0.70
CA ASP A 28 -35.31 -22.02 -1.44
C ASP A 28 -35.70 -20.75 -0.66
N THR A 29 -36.02 -19.66 -1.36
CA THR A 29 -36.53 -18.42 -0.76
C THR A 29 -37.97 -18.15 -1.14
N LYS A 30 -38.74 -17.51 -0.25
CA LYS A 30 -40.08 -17.01 -0.57
C LYS A 30 -40.43 -15.74 0.20
N VAL A 31 -41.33 -14.96 -0.40
CA VAL A 31 -41.92 -13.78 0.25
C VAL A 31 -42.81 -14.21 1.41
N CYS A 32 -42.74 -13.47 2.50
CA CYS A 32 -43.52 -13.66 3.72
C CYS A 32 -44.10 -12.32 4.19
N ALA A 33 -45.13 -12.38 5.03
CA ALA A 33 -45.73 -11.19 5.62
C ALA A 33 -45.27 -11.06 7.08
N CYS A 34 -44.73 -9.91 7.42
CA CYS A 34 -44.38 -9.51 8.77
C CYS A 34 -45.65 -9.19 9.58
N ALA A 35 -45.54 -9.25 10.91
CA ALA A 35 -46.67 -8.96 11.81
C ALA A 35 -47.17 -7.50 11.71
N ASP A 36 -46.34 -6.57 11.25
CA ASP A 36 -46.67 -5.17 10.97
C ASP A 36 -47.37 -4.96 9.60
N GLY A 37 -47.62 -6.05 8.86
CA GLY A 37 -48.29 -6.04 7.56
C GLY A 37 -47.38 -5.79 6.36
N LYS A 38 -46.05 -5.64 6.55
CA LYS A 38 -45.08 -5.48 5.46
C LYS A 38 -44.61 -6.82 4.89
N ALA A 39 -44.04 -6.80 3.69
CA ALA A 39 -43.46 -8.00 3.06
C ALA A 39 -41.97 -8.14 3.44
N GLY A 40 -41.57 -9.34 3.86
CA GLY A 40 -40.18 -9.76 4.06
C GLY A 40 -39.85 -11.02 3.25
N GLU A 41 -38.66 -11.58 3.43
CA GLU A 41 -38.23 -12.82 2.78
C GLU A 41 -37.76 -13.86 3.80
N GLN A 42 -38.07 -15.13 3.57
CA GLN A 42 -37.64 -16.26 4.41
C GLN A 42 -36.98 -17.33 3.55
N THR A 43 -35.93 -17.95 4.09
CA THR A 43 -35.15 -19.02 3.43
C THR A 43 -35.45 -20.36 4.09
N CYS A 44 -35.59 -21.43 3.31
CA CYS A 44 -35.81 -22.77 3.84
C CYS A 44 -34.57 -23.29 4.57
N ASN A 45 -34.77 -23.93 5.73
CA ASN A 45 -33.68 -24.54 6.49
C ASN A 45 -32.96 -25.61 5.65
N ALA A 46 -31.67 -25.81 5.92
CA ALA A 46 -30.82 -26.76 5.20
C ALA A 46 -31.31 -28.22 5.26
N ASP A 47 -32.13 -28.57 6.25
CA ASP A 47 -32.74 -29.91 6.39
C ASP A 47 -34.14 -30.03 5.75
N GLY A 48 -34.63 -28.97 5.11
CA GLY A 48 -35.94 -28.92 4.45
C GLY A 48 -37.14 -28.98 5.40
N SER A 49 -36.90 -28.84 6.71
CA SER A 49 -37.91 -29.07 7.74
C SER A 49 -38.87 -27.90 7.94
N ALA A 50 -38.42 -26.66 7.71
CA ALA A 50 -39.21 -25.45 7.89
C ALA A 50 -38.61 -24.25 7.13
N TRP A 51 -39.40 -23.18 6.99
CA TRP A 51 -38.91 -21.87 6.57
C TRP A 51 -38.32 -21.13 7.78
N GLY A 52 -37.17 -20.48 7.58
CA GLY A 52 -36.53 -19.63 8.58
C GLY A 52 -37.31 -18.35 8.87
N ALA A 53 -36.74 -17.47 9.71
CA ALA A 53 -37.41 -16.23 10.09
C ALA A 53 -37.65 -15.31 8.87
N CYS A 54 -38.80 -14.64 8.86
CA CYS A 54 -39.13 -13.62 7.86
C CYS A 54 -38.30 -12.37 8.17
N LEU A 55 -37.37 -12.00 7.28
CA LEU A 55 -36.47 -10.87 7.48
C LEU A 55 -36.38 -10.00 6.21
N PRO A 56 -36.16 -8.68 6.35
CA PRO A 56 -36.20 -7.93 7.60
C PRO A 56 -37.66 -7.62 8.02
N CYS A 57 -38.08 -8.09 9.19
CA CYS A 57 -39.28 -7.60 9.86
C CYS A 57 -38.82 -6.73 11.02
N THR A 58 -38.97 -5.41 10.91
CA THR A 58 -38.60 -4.48 11.97
C THR A 58 -39.63 -4.58 13.09
N GLU A 59 -39.28 -5.18 14.23
CA GLU A 59 -40.11 -5.10 15.43
C GLU A 59 -40.11 -3.65 15.94
N THR A 60 -41.22 -2.95 15.77
CA THR A 60 -41.50 -1.72 16.52
C THR A 60 -42.17 -2.08 17.84
N PRO A 61 -41.73 -1.55 18.99
CA PRO A 61 -42.41 -1.78 20.26
C PRO A 61 -43.78 -1.07 20.29
N GLU A 62 -44.84 -1.81 20.61
CA GLU A 62 -46.17 -1.25 20.89
C GLU A 62 -46.19 -0.44 22.22
N PRO A 63 -47.16 0.47 22.40
CA PRO A 63 -47.14 1.47 23.47
C PRO A 63 -47.82 0.96 24.75
N ASP A 64 -47.07 0.94 25.86
CA ASP A 64 -47.67 0.82 27.19
C ASP A 64 -48.39 2.11 27.57
N ILE A 65 -49.70 1.96 27.79
CA ILE A 65 -50.56 2.90 28.49
C ILE A 65 -50.25 2.77 29.98
N ILE A 66 -49.83 3.87 30.62
CA ILE A 66 -49.93 4.03 32.07
C ILE A 66 -50.75 5.27 32.40
N GLU A 67 -51.87 5.02 33.08
CA GLU A 67 -52.69 6.02 33.75
C GLU A 67 -51.89 6.74 34.85
N GLU A 68 -52.09 8.06 34.90
CA GLU A 68 -52.22 8.88 36.11
C GLU A 68 -51.18 8.70 37.25
N GLU A 69 -50.06 9.42 37.17
CA GLU A 69 -49.63 10.29 38.29
C GLU A 69 -48.60 11.32 37.82
N ILE A 70 -48.99 12.59 37.84
CA ILE A 70 -48.08 13.73 37.72
C ILE A 70 -47.41 13.92 39.08
N LEU A 71 -46.11 13.59 39.24
CA LEU A 71 -45.23 14.31 40.16
C LEU A 71 -43.74 14.05 39.87
N GLU A 72 -43.07 15.14 39.45
CA GLU A 72 -41.63 15.46 39.54
C GLU A 72 -40.65 14.99 38.43
N GLY A 73 -40.32 15.97 37.58
CA GLY A 73 -39.45 15.91 36.41
C GLY A 73 -38.05 15.33 36.57
N CYS A 74 -37.62 14.70 35.47
CA CYS A 74 -36.26 14.30 35.09
C CYS A 74 -35.28 14.05 36.24
N ASN A 75 -35.49 12.97 36.98
CA ASN A 75 -34.43 12.25 37.69
C ASN A 75 -34.79 10.75 37.78
N PRO A 76 -33.93 9.80 37.35
CA PRO A 76 -32.58 10.00 36.82
C PRO A 76 -32.57 9.89 35.30
N THR A 77 -32.24 11.02 34.66
CA THR A 77 -31.70 11.13 33.29
C THR A 77 -32.54 10.57 32.13
N CYS A 78 -32.81 11.46 31.16
CA CYS A 78 -33.38 11.06 29.88
C CYS A 78 -32.45 10.10 29.13
N SER A 79 -33.05 9.18 28.36
CA SER A 79 -32.31 8.23 27.52
C SER A 79 -31.39 8.96 26.51
N PRO A 80 -30.27 8.36 26.09
CA PRO A 80 -29.33 8.97 25.15
C PRO A 80 -30.02 9.47 23.86
N GLY A 81 -29.92 10.78 23.58
CA GLY A 81 -30.61 11.44 22.47
C GLY A 81 -31.80 12.33 22.86
N TYR A 82 -32.12 12.44 24.15
CA TYR A 82 -33.17 13.31 24.68
C TYR A 82 -32.59 14.24 25.76
N GLU A 83 -32.99 15.50 25.78
CA GLU A 83 -32.65 16.44 26.86
C GLU A 83 -33.90 16.77 27.68
N CYS A 84 -33.69 17.11 28.95
CA CYS A 84 -34.79 17.53 29.81
C CYS A 84 -35.09 19.03 29.60
N LYS A 85 -36.22 19.34 28.97
CA LYS A 85 -36.79 20.70 28.94
C LYS A 85 -38.12 20.70 29.67
N ASP A 86 -38.29 21.65 30.59
CA ASP A 86 -39.54 21.84 31.34
C ASP A 86 -40.09 20.55 31.98
N LYS A 87 -39.18 19.74 32.56
CA LYS A 87 -39.49 18.46 33.24
C LYS A 87 -39.96 17.33 32.30
N VAL A 88 -39.81 17.50 30.99
CA VAL A 88 -40.15 16.52 29.97
C VAL A 88 -38.89 16.18 29.16
N CYS A 89 -38.66 14.89 28.88
CA CYS A 89 -37.59 14.48 27.98
C CYS A 89 -38.00 14.79 26.54
N VAL A 90 -37.33 15.76 25.93
CA VAL A 90 -37.54 16.18 24.53
C VAL A 90 -36.40 15.66 23.68
N CYS A 91 -36.71 15.06 22.53
CA CYS A 91 -35.70 14.52 21.63
C CYS A 91 -34.80 15.66 21.10
N VAL A 92 -33.49 15.43 21.06
CA VAL A 92 -32.51 16.38 20.54
C VAL A 92 -32.10 15.95 19.12
N PRO A 93 -32.47 16.72 18.08
CA PRO A 93 -32.09 16.44 16.69
C PRO A 93 -30.57 16.31 16.52
N LYS A 94 -30.11 15.18 15.95
CA LYS A 94 -28.68 14.89 15.72
C LYS A 94 -28.22 15.34 14.33
N CYS A 95 -28.13 16.65 14.16
CA CYS A 95 -27.78 17.26 12.87
C CYS A 95 -26.36 17.80 12.77
N GLU A 96 -25.58 17.70 13.84
CA GLU A 96 -24.20 18.15 13.83
C GLU A 96 -23.36 17.36 12.83
N GLY A 97 -22.77 18.06 11.87
CA GLY A 97 -22.00 17.47 10.76
C GLY A 97 -22.83 16.95 9.57
N LYS A 98 -24.17 16.99 9.63
CA LYS A 98 -25.05 16.57 8.53
C LYS A 98 -25.60 17.76 7.73
N GLN A 99 -25.68 17.60 6.42
CA GLN A 99 -26.30 18.55 5.47
C GLN A 99 -27.70 18.13 5.03
N CYS A 100 -27.98 16.82 5.01
CA CYS A 100 -29.31 16.27 4.79
C CYS A 100 -29.50 14.93 5.55
N GLY A 101 -30.73 14.41 5.54
CA GLY A 101 -31.08 13.13 6.18
C GLY A 101 -31.82 13.27 7.52
N ILE A 102 -32.26 12.14 8.06
CA ILE A 102 -33.10 12.12 9.28
C ILE A 102 -32.32 12.55 10.53
N ASP A 103 -33.00 13.27 11.42
CA ASP A 103 -32.42 13.84 12.65
C ASP A 103 -32.45 12.90 13.87
N GLY A 104 -33.06 11.73 13.72
CA GLY A 104 -33.22 10.74 14.79
C GLY A 104 -34.38 11.03 15.76
N CYS A 105 -35.13 12.11 15.54
CA CYS A 105 -36.27 12.57 16.35
C CYS A 105 -37.58 12.64 15.54
N GLY A 106 -37.58 12.13 14.31
CA GLY A 106 -38.72 12.17 13.38
C GLY A 106 -38.75 13.41 12.48
N GLY A 107 -37.70 14.24 12.52
CA GLY A 107 -37.47 15.37 11.61
C GLY A 107 -36.29 15.12 10.65
N GLU A 108 -35.91 16.15 9.90
CA GLU A 108 -34.80 16.12 8.94
C GLU A 108 -33.78 17.23 9.25
N CYS A 109 -32.49 16.94 9.08
CA CYS A 109 -31.38 17.87 9.32
C CYS A 109 -31.16 18.88 8.20
N GLY A 110 -31.82 18.69 7.05
CA GLY A 110 -31.71 19.54 5.88
C GLY A 110 -32.13 18.79 4.62
N GLN A 111 -32.19 19.50 3.50
CA GLN A 111 -32.51 18.95 2.19
C GLN A 111 -31.38 19.27 1.22
N CYS A 112 -30.93 18.25 0.49
CA CYS A 112 -29.88 18.43 -0.50
C CYS A 112 -30.43 19.24 -1.71
N LEU A 113 -29.56 19.96 -2.43
CA LEU A 113 -29.98 20.74 -3.60
C LEU A 113 -30.40 19.81 -4.75
N ALA A 114 -31.09 20.36 -5.76
CA ALA A 114 -31.46 19.60 -6.96
C ALA A 114 -30.21 18.93 -7.58
N ASN A 115 -30.34 17.65 -7.93
CA ASN A 115 -29.27 16.75 -8.44
C ASN A 115 -28.22 16.32 -7.38
N GLN A 116 -28.55 16.41 -6.10
CA GLN A 116 -27.78 15.81 -5.02
C GLN A 116 -28.62 14.78 -4.26
N MET A 117 -27.95 13.77 -3.73
CA MET A 117 -28.54 12.76 -2.84
C MET A 117 -27.83 12.78 -1.49
N CYS A 118 -28.56 12.43 -0.44
CA CYS A 118 -28.00 12.29 0.89
C CYS A 118 -27.24 10.96 0.95
N ASP A 119 -25.94 11.01 1.18
CA ASP A 119 -25.18 9.79 1.46
C ASP A 119 -25.45 9.27 2.89
N GLU A 120 -24.93 8.09 3.21
CA GLU A 120 -25.10 7.45 4.53
C GLU A 120 -24.50 8.26 5.69
N LYS A 121 -23.57 9.18 5.39
CA LYS A 121 -22.95 10.08 6.37
C LYS A 121 -23.78 11.34 6.60
N GLY A 122 -24.86 11.55 5.85
CA GLY A 122 -25.71 12.73 5.95
C GLY A 122 -25.19 13.92 5.13
N LEU A 123 -24.31 13.71 4.15
CA LEU A 123 -23.75 14.75 3.29
C LEU A 123 -24.45 14.78 1.93
N CYS A 124 -24.59 15.98 1.37
CA CYS A 124 -25.15 16.17 0.03
C CYS A 124 -24.07 15.81 -1.01
N VAL A 125 -24.18 14.63 -1.63
CA VAL A 125 -23.29 14.20 -2.71
C VAL A 125 -24.01 14.26 -4.06
N CYS A 126 -23.26 14.37 -5.15
CA CYS A 126 -23.85 14.43 -6.49
C CYS A 126 -24.65 13.15 -6.80
N ALA A 127 -25.90 13.30 -7.23
CA ALA A 127 -26.72 12.19 -7.70
C ALA A 127 -26.47 11.97 -9.20
N PRO A 128 -25.98 10.79 -9.63
CA PRO A 128 -25.73 10.49 -11.03
C PRO A 128 -26.96 10.72 -11.91
N GLN A 129 -26.86 11.55 -12.93
CA GLN A 129 -27.95 11.93 -13.84
C GLN A 129 -27.99 11.00 -15.05
N CYS A 130 -28.28 9.72 -14.79
CA CYS A 130 -28.27 8.66 -15.81
C CYS A 130 -29.64 8.28 -16.36
N ASP A 131 -30.69 8.99 -15.95
CA ASP A 131 -32.03 8.79 -16.48
C ASP A 131 -32.03 8.99 -18.00
N ASN A 132 -32.40 7.92 -18.72
CA ASN A 132 -32.43 7.83 -20.18
C ASN A 132 -31.05 7.92 -20.89
N LYS A 133 -29.95 7.66 -20.17
CA LYS A 133 -28.60 7.55 -20.75
C LYS A 133 -28.04 6.13 -20.60
N ASN A 134 -27.49 5.60 -21.68
CA ASN A 134 -26.84 4.28 -21.73
C ASN A 134 -25.31 4.38 -21.74
N CYS A 135 -24.77 5.54 -22.11
CA CYS A 135 -23.34 5.84 -21.98
C CYS A 135 -23.11 7.35 -21.80
N GLY A 136 -21.89 7.74 -21.42
CA GLY A 136 -21.48 9.14 -21.30
C GLY A 136 -21.39 9.64 -19.83
N PRO A 137 -20.99 10.90 -19.62
CA PRO A 137 -20.79 11.45 -18.29
C PRO A 137 -22.09 11.51 -17.48
N ASP A 138 -22.00 11.18 -16.19
CA ASP A 138 -23.14 11.14 -15.27
C ASP A 138 -23.53 12.51 -14.69
N GLY A 139 -22.87 13.58 -15.14
CA GLY A 139 -23.13 14.94 -14.69
C GLY A 139 -22.46 15.31 -13.36
N CYS A 140 -21.67 14.41 -12.77
CA CYS A 140 -20.93 14.67 -11.55
C CYS A 140 -19.48 15.08 -11.85
N ASN A 141 -19.01 16.15 -11.19
CA ASN A 141 -17.65 16.70 -11.37
C ASN A 141 -16.53 15.75 -10.92
N SER A 142 -16.88 14.64 -10.26
CA SER A 142 -15.96 13.58 -9.81
C SER A 142 -15.56 12.58 -10.91
N GLY A 143 -16.06 12.73 -12.14
CA GLY A 143 -15.63 11.93 -13.29
C GLY A 143 -16.34 10.59 -13.48
N GLY A 144 -17.56 10.43 -12.96
CA GLY A 144 -18.38 9.24 -13.17
C GLY A 144 -19.05 9.18 -14.55
N THR A 145 -19.54 7.99 -14.94
CA THR A 145 -20.19 7.75 -16.24
C THR A 145 -21.43 6.87 -16.09
N CYS A 146 -22.46 7.11 -16.91
CA CYS A 146 -23.70 6.33 -16.95
C CYS A 146 -23.59 4.96 -17.63
N GLY A 147 -22.41 4.63 -18.18
CA GLY A 147 -22.13 3.39 -18.89
C GLY A 147 -21.17 3.59 -20.07
N THR A 148 -20.85 2.49 -20.75
CA THR A 148 -19.99 2.46 -21.93
C THR A 148 -20.68 1.72 -23.07
N CYS A 149 -20.62 2.26 -24.29
CA CYS A 149 -21.25 1.63 -25.44
C CYS A 149 -20.37 0.45 -25.97
N ALA A 150 -20.97 -0.51 -26.68
CA ALA A 150 -20.24 -1.65 -27.27
C ALA A 150 -19.24 -1.19 -28.35
N GLN A 151 -18.23 -2.02 -28.68
CA GLN A 151 -17.12 -1.66 -29.60
C GLN A 151 -17.55 -1.12 -30.98
N THR A 152 -18.79 -1.36 -31.41
CA THR A 152 -19.35 -0.91 -32.70
C THR A 152 -20.31 0.29 -32.60
N GLN A 153 -20.42 0.91 -31.43
CA GLN A 153 -21.33 2.02 -31.15
C GLN A 153 -20.58 3.23 -30.57
N GLU A 154 -21.07 4.44 -30.84
CA GLU A 154 -20.59 5.67 -30.21
C GLU A 154 -21.65 6.26 -29.27
N CYS A 155 -21.18 6.91 -28.21
CA CYS A 155 -22.02 7.65 -27.29
C CYS A 155 -22.37 8.98 -27.95
N ASN A 156 -23.61 9.15 -28.37
CA ASN A 156 -24.04 10.43 -28.91
C ASN A 156 -24.19 11.49 -27.79
N ALA A 157 -24.38 12.76 -28.17
CA ALA A 157 -24.51 13.87 -27.22
C ALA A 157 -25.71 13.75 -26.25
N ASN A 158 -26.69 12.90 -26.58
CA ASN A 158 -27.85 12.63 -25.73
C ASN A 158 -27.61 11.48 -24.73
N GLY A 159 -26.42 10.84 -24.76
CA GLY A 159 -26.07 9.72 -23.89
C GLY A 159 -26.62 8.38 -24.36
N VAL A 160 -27.00 8.24 -25.64
CA VAL A 160 -27.53 7.00 -26.23
C VAL A 160 -26.45 6.33 -27.08
N CYS A 161 -26.32 5.00 -26.95
CA CYS A 161 -25.45 4.20 -27.81
C CYS A 161 -26.06 4.13 -29.22
N GLU A 162 -25.40 4.72 -30.21
CA GLU A 162 -25.81 4.63 -31.61
C GLU A 162 -24.74 3.94 -32.45
N SER A 163 -25.14 3.09 -33.40
CA SER A 163 -24.23 2.43 -34.32
C SER A 163 -23.59 3.47 -35.24
N LYS A 164 -22.28 3.37 -35.48
CA LYS A 164 -21.60 4.18 -36.50
C LYS A 164 -22.22 3.91 -37.86
N GLY A 165 -23.02 4.85 -38.38
CA GLY A 165 -23.56 4.79 -39.72
C GLY A 165 -22.56 5.35 -40.75
N GLY A 166 -22.19 4.53 -41.73
CA GLY A 166 -21.89 5.00 -43.09
C GLY A 166 -20.47 5.48 -43.42
N GLU A 167 -19.41 4.92 -42.84
CA GLU A 167 -18.08 5.05 -43.45
C GLU A 167 -17.95 4.04 -44.59
N CYS A 168 -17.84 4.52 -45.84
CA CYS A 168 -17.45 3.65 -46.95
C CYS A 168 -16.03 3.15 -46.68
N TRP A 169 -15.90 1.83 -46.48
CA TRP A 169 -14.61 1.16 -46.40
C TRP A 169 -14.38 0.35 -47.68
N PRO A 170 -14.01 1.01 -48.80
CA PRO A 170 -14.12 0.44 -50.14
C PRO A 170 -13.22 -0.80 -50.32
N ASN A 171 -12.15 -0.93 -49.55
CA ASN A 171 -11.17 -2.03 -49.61
C ASN A 171 -10.96 -2.74 -48.26
N ALA A 172 -11.89 -2.61 -47.31
CA ALA A 172 -11.79 -3.25 -45.99
C ALA A 172 -13.13 -3.78 -45.47
N CYS A 173 -14.06 -4.10 -46.36
CA CYS A 173 -15.36 -4.60 -45.95
C CYS A 173 -15.24 -6.04 -45.41
N ILE A 174 -16.00 -6.34 -44.36
CA ILE A 174 -16.19 -7.72 -43.85
C ILE A 174 -17.63 -8.20 -44.08
N ILE A 175 -18.56 -7.26 -44.17
CA ILE A 175 -20.01 -7.44 -44.31
C ILE A 175 -20.55 -6.20 -45.05
N ASP A 176 -21.70 -6.36 -45.71
CA ASP A 176 -22.28 -5.35 -46.62
C ASP A 176 -22.51 -3.98 -45.97
N VAL A 177 -22.77 -3.93 -44.65
CA VAL A 177 -22.98 -2.68 -43.92
C VAL A 177 -21.77 -1.72 -44.01
N HIS A 178 -20.55 -2.24 -44.22
CA HIS A 178 -19.35 -1.42 -44.43
C HIS A 178 -19.31 -0.73 -45.81
N CYS A 179 -20.23 -1.07 -46.70
CA CYS A 179 -20.31 -0.58 -48.07
C CYS A 179 -21.51 0.36 -48.31
N GLU A 180 -22.37 0.57 -47.31
CA GLU A 180 -23.62 1.35 -47.43
C GLU A 180 -23.39 2.83 -47.78
N GLY A 181 -22.16 3.34 -47.62
CA GLY A 181 -21.77 4.72 -47.97
C GLY A 181 -20.92 4.87 -49.23
N CYS A 182 -20.65 3.80 -49.99
CA CYS A 182 -19.69 3.86 -51.09
C CYS A 182 -20.24 4.49 -52.38
N PRO A 183 -19.48 5.41 -53.01
CA PRO A 183 -19.90 6.03 -54.26
C PRO A 183 -19.96 5.00 -55.40
N GLY A 184 -20.76 5.28 -56.43
CA GLY A 184 -20.84 4.40 -57.61
C GLY A 184 -21.67 3.12 -57.43
N GLY A 185 -22.43 2.99 -56.34
CA GLY A 185 -23.34 1.85 -56.14
C GLY A 185 -22.68 0.58 -55.62
N GLN A 186 -21.44 0.69 -55.11
CA GLN A 186 -20.67 -0.41 -54.54
C GLN A 186 -21.15 -0.74 -53.12
N THR A 187 -22.35 -1.31 -52.99
CA THR A 187 -23.00 -1.55 -51.69
C THR A 187 -22.82 -2.96 -51.14
N LYS A 188 -22.12 -3.85 -51.84
CA LYS A 188 -21.96 -5.25 -51.46
C LYS A 188 -20.54 -5.55 -51.06
N CYS A 189 -20.35 -6.34 -50.02
CA CYS A 189 -19.03 -6.77 -49.60
C CYS A 189 -18.65 -8.09 -50.25
N TRP A 190 -17.62 -8.06 -51.09
CA TRP A 190 -16.98 -9.27 -51.57
C TRP A 190 -16.01 -9.80 -50.51
N GLY A 191 -16.53 -10.67 -49.64
CA GLY A 191 -15.86 -11.14 -48.42
C GLY A 191 -14.46 -11.74 -48.62
N ASP A 192 -14.19 -12.42 -49.73
CA ASP A 192 -12.87 -13.01 -50.00
C ASP A 192 -11.79 -11.99 -50.37
N GLN A 193 -12.20 -10.80 -50.83
CA GLN A 193 -11.28 -9.73 -51.26
C GLN A 193 -11.36 -8.50 -50.35
N HIS A 194 -12.24 -8.53 -49.32
CA HIS A 194 -12.55 -7.40 -48.46
C HIS A 194 -12.92 -6.12 -49.22
N LEU A 195 -13.56 -6.25 -50.38
CA LEU A 195 -13.80 -5.16 -51.32
C LEU A 195 -15.29 -4.84 -51.46
N CYS A 196 -15.66 -3.56 -51.45
CA CYS A 196 -17.00 -3.12 -51.79
C CYS A 196 -17.20 -3.12 -53.32
N VAL A 197 -18.24 -3.81 -53.79
CA VAL A 197 -18.55 -4.06 -55.20
C VAL A 197 -20.01 -3.76 -55.53
N GLU A 198 -20.28 -3.46 -56.80
CA GLU A 198 -21.67 -3.31 -57.32
C GLU A 198 -22.34 -4.68 -57.47
N CYS A 199 -21.54 -5.70 -57.81
CA CYS A 199 -21.98 -7.06 -58.07
C CYS A 199 -20.91 -8.10 -57.68
N HIS A 200 -21.31 -9.31 -57.32
CA HIS A 200 -20.37 -10.41 -57.11
C HIS A 200 -19.93 -11.02 -58.46
N PRO A 201 -18.63 -11.31 -58.69
CA PRO A 201 -18.18 -11.86 -59.95
C PRO A 201 -18.93 -13.14 -60.35
N GLY A 202 -19.36 -13.19 -61.61
CA GLY A 202 -20.17 -14.29 -62.14
C GLY A 202 -21.67 -14.21 -61.80
N GLN A 203 -22.10 -13.19 -61.06
CA GLN A 203 -23.52 -12.92 -60.75
C GLN A 203 -24.05 -11.79 -61.66
N ASP A 204 -24.08 -12.01 -62.97
CA ASP A 204 -24.53 -11.02 -63.97
C ASP A 204 -25.94 -10.46 -63.70
N GLN A 205 -26.80 -11.24 -63.04
CA GLN A 205 -28.15 -10.81 -62.66
C GLN A 205 -28.19 -9.71 -61.58
N GLU A 206 -27.07 -9.47 -60.89
CA GLU A 206 -26.95 -8.36 -59.94
C GLU A 206 -26.76 -7.02 -60.64
N CYS A 207 -26.47 -7.03 -61.94
CA CYS A 207 -26.27 -5.84 -62.75
C CYS A 207 -27.55 -5.37 -63.46
N PRO A 208 -27.69 -4.05 -63.69
CA PRO A 208 -28.71 -3.50 -64.58
C PRO A 208 -28.70 -4.14 -65.97
N GLN A 209 -29.86 -4.18 -66.63
CA GLN A 209 -30.04 -4.90 -67.90
C GLN A 209 -29.03 -4.48 -68.98
N GLY A 210 -28.32 -5.47 -69.54
CA GLY A 210 -27.33 -5.29 -70.61
C GLY A 210 -25.88 -5.23 -70.13
N LEU A 211 -25.65 -5.12 -68.82
CA LEU A 211 -24.31 -5.12 -68.22
C LEU A 211 -23.96 -6.50 -67.67
N LYS A 212 -22.67 -6.82 -67.66
CA LYS A 212 -22.14 -8.02 -67.02
C LYS A 212 -21.34 -7.65 -65.79
N CYS A 213 -21.36 -8.54 -64.80
CA CYS A 213 -20.54 -8.35 -63.62
C CYS A 213 -19.10 -8.72 -63.95
N SER A 214 -18.24 -7.71 -63.98
CA SER A 214 -16.83 -7.91 -64.28
C SER A 214 -16.07 -8.51 -63.09
N ALA A 215 -14.80 -8.87 -63.31
CA ALA A 215 -14.00 -9.57 -62.31
C ALA A 215 -13.64 -8.71 -61.08
N ASN A 216 -13.83 -7.38 -61.13
CA ASN A 216 -13.70 -6.47 -59.99
C ASN A 216 -15.05 -6.10 -59.36
N GLY A 217 -16.14 -6.78 -59.76
CA GLY A 217 -17.46 -6.53 -59.23
C GLY A 217 -18.09 -5.21 -59.67
N LYS A 218 -17.67 -4.67 -60.82
CA LYS A 218 -18.32 -3.53 -61.49
C LYS A 218 -19.28 -4.01 -62.57
N CYS A 219 -20.44 -3.39 -62.72
CA CYS A 219 -21.36 -3.66 -63.81
C CYS A 219 -20.91 -2.89 -65.07
N THR A 220 -20.48 -3.61 -66.11
CA THR A 220 -19.93 -3.00 -67.34
C THR A 220 -20.23 -3.83 -68.59
N GLU A 221 -20.17 -3.19 -69.76
CA GLU A 221 -20.28 -3.87 -71.07
C GLU A 221 -18.96 -4.57 -71.46
N LYS A 222 -17.84 -4.22 -70.83
CA LYS A 222 -16.51 -4.75 -71.13
C LYS A 222 -16.25 -6.04 -70.33
N THR A 223 -15.50 -6.97 -70.92
CA THR A 223 -15.03 -8.19 -70.22
C THR A 223 -13.50 -8.17 -70.13
N CYS A 224 -12.96 -8.71 -69.03
CA CYS A 224 -11.51 -8.87 -68.88
C CYS A 224 -11.14 -10.37 -68.90
N PRO A 225 -10.79 -10.93 -70.07
CA PRO A 225 -10.30 -12.30 -70.16
C PRO A 225 -8.95 -12.44 -69.45
N THR A 226 -8.80 -13.47 -68.62
CA THR A 226 -7.55 -13.79 -67.92
C THR A 226 -6.98 -15.13 -68.40
N ASP A 227 -5.67 -15.30 -68.24
CA ASP A 227 -5.03 -16.62 -68.40
C ASP A 227 -5.26 -17.51 -67.16
N ALA A 228 -4.68 -18.72 -67.17
CA ALA A 228 -4.81 -19.68 -66.08
C ALA A 228 -4.20 -19.20 -64.74
N GLN A 229 -3.46 -18.10 -64.74
CA GLN A 229 -2.84 -17.47 -63.57
C GLN A 229 -3.58 -16.19 -63.15
N GLY A 230 -4.69 -15.85 -63.82
CA GLY A 230 -5.49 -14.66 -63.50
C GLY A 230 -4.93 -13.37 -64.11
N VAL A 231 -3.93 -13.44 -65.00
CA VAL A 231 -3.33 -12.25 -65.63
C VAL A 231 -4.22 -11.75 -66.77
N PRO A 232 -4.58 -10.45 -66.82
CA PRO A 232 -5.36 -9.89 -67.92
C PRO A 232 -4.70 -10.08 -69.29
N THR A 233 -5.46 -10.64 -70.23
CA THR A 233 -5.05 -10.81 -71.64
C THR A 233 -5.61 -9.73 -72.57
N ILE A 234 -6.46 -8.85 -72.04
CA ILE A 234 -6.99 -7.69 -72.75
C ILE A 234 -5.87 -6.69 -73.08
N LYS A 235 -5.90 -6.15 -74.30
CA LYS A 235 -5.01 -5.05 -74.71
C LYS A 235 -5.60 -3.71 -74.28
N CYS A 236 -4.77 -2.82 -73.77
CA CYS A 236 -5.19 -1.49 -73.35
C CYS A 236 -4.37 -0.41 -74.07
N VAL A 237 -4.95 0.78 -74.22
CA VAL A 237 -4.21 2.00 -74.61
C VAL A 237 -4.37 3.14 -73.59
N LYS A 238 -5.33 3.01 -72.67
CA LYS A 238 -5.61 3.91 -71.54
C LYS A 238 -6.26 3.13 -70.40
N ASP A 239 -6.23 3.67 -69.20
CA ASP A 239 -6.75 3.01 -67.98
C ASP A 239 -8.23 2.60 -68.11
N SER A 240 -9.05 3.37 -68.83
CA SER A 240 -10.47 3.04 -69.03
C SER A 240 -10.70 1.70 -69.76
N ASP A 241 -9.68 1.17 -70.43
CA ASP A 241 -9.76 -0.12 -71.11
C ASP A 241 -9.58 -1.29 -70.13
N CYS A 242 -9.02 -1.02 -68.96
CA CYS A 242 -8.77 -1.98 -67.88
C CYS A 242 -9.87 -2.01 -66.82
N GLU A 243 -10.91 -1.17 -66.94
CA GLU A 243 -11.99 -1.05 -65.95
C GLU A 243 -12.75 -2.35 -65.64
N ALA A 244 -12.77 -3.30 -66.58
CA ALA A 244 -13.41 -4.61 -66.39
C ALA A 244 -12.48 -5.67 -65.77
N CYS A 245 -11.20 -5.35 -65.59
CA CYS A 245 -10.22 -6.24 -64.99
C CYS A 245 -10.26 -6.16 -63.46
N SER A 246 -9.53 -7.05 -62.78
CA SER A 246 -9.34 -7.02 -61.33
C SER A 246 -9.08 -5.60 -60.81
N PRO A 247 -9.48 -5.24 -59.57
CA PRO A 247 -9.13 -3.95 -58.98
C PRO A 247 -7.61 -3.72 -58.95
N LYS A 248 -6.85 -4.82 -58.89
CA LYS A 248 -5.40 -4.82 -58.98
C LYS A 248 -4.88 -4.66 -60.40
N ASN A 249 -5.68 -4.45 -61.44
CA ASN A 249 -5.18 -4.33 -62.82
C ASN A 249 -5.92 -3.23 -63.59
N GLN A 250 -6.11 -2.08 -62.96
CA GLN A 250 -6.84 -0.94 -63.53
C GLN A 250 -5.95 0.01 -64.33
N ALA A 251 -4.62 -0.07 -64.19
CA ALA A 251 -3.67 0.79 -64.87
C ALA A 251 -3.25 0.18 -66.22
N CYS A 252 -3.23 0.98 -67.28
CA CYS A 252 -2.72 0.54 -68.56
C CYS A 252 -1.23 0.87 -68.71
N ASP A 253 -0.37 -0.15 -68.75
CA ASP A 253 1.00 0.05 -69.18
C ASP A 253 1.03 0.23 -70.70
N ILE A 254 1.06 1.49 -71.13
CA ILE A 254 1.06 1.87 -72.55
C ILE A 254 2.26 1.28 -73.30
N ALA A 255 3.39 1.03 -72.62
CA ALA A 255 4.59 0.46 -73.25
C ALA A 255 4.40 -1.02 -73.59
N SER A 256 3.74 -1.80 -72.72
CA SER A 256 3.47 -3.23 -72.96
C SER A 256 2.08 -3.51 -73.53
N GLY A 257 1.17 -2.52 -73.52
CA GLY A 257 -0.23 -2.63 -73.92
C GLY A 257 -1.06 -3.53 -73.01
N LYS A 258 -0.62 -3.73 -71.76
CA LYS A 258 -1.24 -4.65 -70.80
C LYS A 258 -1.80 -3.91 -69.59
N CYS A 259 -2.90 -4.44 -69.05
CA CYS A 259 -3.44 -3.99 -67.77
C CYS A 259 -2.57 -4.54 -66.62
N VAL A 260 -1.98 -3.64 -65.85
CA VAL A 260 -1.04 -3.90 -64.75
C VAL A 260 -1.56 -3.28 -63.45
N GLU A 261 -0.98 -3.62 -62.31
CA GLU A 261 -1.44 -3.06 -61.02
C GLU A 261 -1.09 -1.59 -60.86
N CYS A 262 0.04 -1.19 -61.42
CA CYS A 262 0.49 0.19 -61.38
C CYS A 262 1.45 0.46 -62.53
N VAL A 263 1.59 1.72 -62.93
CA VAL A 263 2.56 2.16 -63.95
C VAL A 263 3.59 3.07 -63.29
N SER A 264 4.86 2.87 -63.64
CA SER A 264 6.01 3.39 -62.89
C SER A 264 5.96 4.91 -62.60
N LEU A 265 6.39 5.25 -61.37
CA LEU A 265 6.55 6.59 -60.75
C LEU A 265 5.28 7.33 -60.31
N VAL A 266 4.10 6.74 -60.47
CA VAL A 266 2.86 7.30 -59.95
C VAL A 266 2.19 6.27 -59.05
N ASP A 267 2.30 6.45 -57.73
CA ASP A 267 1.64 5.60 -56.72
C ASP A 267 0.10 5.72 -56.75
N ALA A 268 -0.48 6.52 -57.65
CA ALA A 268 -1.92 6.80 -57.71
C ALA A 268 -2.81 5.57 -57.94
N HIS A 269 -2.25 4.45 -58.38
CA HIS A 269 -2.97 3.18 -58.58
C HIS A 269 -2.73 2.16 -57.45
N CYS A 270 -1.87 2.49 -56.48
CA CYS A 270 -1.65 1.70 -55.28
C CYS A 270 -2.31 2.37 -54.08
N LEU A 271 -2.55 1.61 -53.01
CA LEU A 271 -3.00 2.19 -51.75
C LEU A 271 -1.94 3.14 -51.20
N ASP A 272 -2.32 4.11 -50.36
CA ASP A 272 -1.37 5.01 -49.69
C ASP A 272 -0.32 4.24 -48.87
N SER A 273 -0.61 3.01 -48.46
CA SER A 273 0.28 2.08 -47.77
C SER A 273 1.17 1.24 -48.69
N GLN A 274 1.13 1.43 -50.00
CA GLN A 274 1.82 0.63 -51.02
C GLN A 274 2.56 1.52 -52.03
N TYR A 275 3.63 0.99 -52.63
CA TYR A 275 4.39 1.67 -53.69
C TYR A 275 4.44 0.79 -54.94
N CYS A 276 4.53 1.43 -56.11
CA CYS A 276 4.61 0.70 -57.37
C CYS A 276 6.03 0.19 -57.65
N LYS A 277 6.19 -1.13 -57.79
CA LYS A 277 7.45 -1.77 -58.20
C LYS A 277 7.19 -2.81 -59.28
N ASN A 278 7.84 -2.63 -60.44
CA ASN A 278 7.74 -3.55 -61.59
C ASN A 278 6.29 -3.89 -62.01
N GLY A 279 5.38 -2.91 -61.92
CA GLY A 279 3.98 -3.09 -62.30
C GLY A 279 3.10 -3.77 -61.25
N LYS A 280 3.61 -3.95 -60.02
CA LYS A 280 2.87 -4.49 -58.86
C LYS A 280 2.91 -3.52 -57.68
N CYS A 281 1.83 -3.50 -56.90
CA CYS A 281 1.77 -2.72 -55.66
C CYS A 281 2.39 -3.54 -54.50
N GLU A 282 3.54 -3.11 -54.00
CA GLU A 282 4.19 -3.71 -52.83
C GLU A 282 3.87 -2.91 -51.56
N PRO A 283 3.67 -3.55 -50.40
CA PRO A 283 3.55 -2.84 -49.13
C PRO A 283 4.75 -1.92 -48.90
N LYS A 284 4.49 -0.67 -48.52
CA LYS A 284 5.55 0.27 -48.10
C LYS A 284 6.29 -0.21 -46.86
N CYS A 285 5.65 -1.05 -46.05
CA CYS A 285 6.29 -1.71 -44.91
C CYS A 285 6.21 -3.24 -45.07
N PRO A 286 7.35 -3.94 -45.12
CA PRO A 286 7.35 -5.39 -45.28
C PRO A 286 6.88 -6.08 -43.99
N ALA A 287 6.32 -7.29 -44.14
CA ALA A 287 5.85 -8.11 -43.01
C ALA A 287 7.00 -8.58 -42.09
N SER A 288 8.23 -8.58 -42.60
CA SER A 288 9.46 -8.91 -41.88
C SER A 288 10.65 -8.16 -42.48
N CYS A 289 11.70 -7.99 -41.71
CA CYS A 289 12.95 -7.36 -42.14
C CYS A 289 14.17 -8.18 -41.70
N GLU A 290 15.31 -7.98 -42.37
CA GLU A 290 16.62 -8.50 -41.95
C GLU A 290 17.57 -7.37 -41.57
N ILE A 291 17.47 -6.22 -42.24
CA ILE A 291 18.28 -5.03 -41.99
C ILE A 291 17.39 -3.78 -41.93
N ASP A 292 17.88 -2.72 -41.27
CA ASP A 292 17.10 -1.46 -41.13
C ASP A 292 16.66 -0.88 -42.48
N ASN A 293 17.47 -1.07 -43.53
CA ASN A 293 17.15 -0.59 -44.87
C ASN A 293 15.83 -1.15 -45.43
N ASP A 294 15.42 -2.34 -45.01
CA ASP A 294 14.14 -2.95 -45.43
C ASP A 294 12.93 -2.14 -44.93
N CYS A 295 13.12 -1.41 -43.82
CA CYS A 295 12.10 -0.61 -43.17
C CYS A 295 12.11 0.87 -43.60
N MET A 296 13.01 1.28 -44.50
CA MET A 296 13.14 2.68 -44.90
C MET A 296 11.88 3.28 -45.53
N HIS A 297 11.00 2.45 -46.09
CA HIS A 297 9.76 2.89 -46.71
C HIS A 297 8.55 2.83 -45.77
N CYS A 298 8.69 2.28 -44.56
CA CYS A 298 7.61 2.23 -43.56
C CYS A 298 7.24 3.64 -43.11
N ILE A 299 5.99 4.04 -43.33
CA ILE A 299 5.45 5.34 -42.91
C ILE A 299 4.72 5.22 -41.57
N PHE A 300 4.18 4.03 -41.27
CA PHE A 300 3.43 3.70 -40.06
C PHE A 300 4.16 2.60 -39.28
N GLY A 301 4.35 2.77 -37.98
CA GLY A 301 4.76 1.68 -37.10
C GLY A 301 3.67 0.63 -36.95
N ALA A 302 4.06 -0.61 -36.64
CA ALA A 302 3.15 -1.77 -36.53
C ALA A 302 2.15 -1.71 -35.35
N THR A 303 2.07 -0.59 -34.63
CA THR A 303 1.24 -0.43 -33.44
C THR A 303 0.27 0.73 -33.65
N GLY A 304 -1.02 0.41 -33.81
CA GLY A 304 -2.12 1.34 -34.09
C GLY A 304 -2.45 2.27 -32.93
N GLY A 305 -1.58 3.25 -32.66
CA GLY A 305 -1.81 4.37 -31.75
C GLY A 305 -2.04 5.70 -32.49
N PRO A 306 -2.60 6.73 -31.81
CA PRO A 306 -2.96 8.02 -32.40
C PRO A 306 -1.78 8.96 -32.73
N GLU A 307 -0.55 8.66 -32.28
CA GLU A 307 0.67 9.34 -32.71
C GLU A 307 1.49 8.43 -33.63
N VAL A 308 1.47 8.73 -34.93
CA VAL A 308 2.17 7.90 -35.94
C VAL A 308 3.64 8.28 -36.01
N LYS A 309 4.51 7.46 -35.40
CA LYS A 309 5.97 7.55 -35.55
C LYS A 309 6.47 6.59 -36.65
N PRO A 310 7.45 7.00 -37.48
CA PRO A 310 7.92 6.18 -38.58
C PRO A 310 8.81 5.02 -38.09
N ALA A 311 8.45 3.78 -38.45
CA ALA A 311 9.19 2.57 -38.07
C ALA A 311 10.31 2.22 -39.07
N LYS A 312 11.43 2.93 -38.99
CA LYS A 312 12.55 2.84 -39.95
C LYS A 312 13.63 1.81 -39.61
N ALA A 313 13.51 1.11 -38.49
CA ALA A 313 14.54 0.20 -37.98
C ALA A 313 14.06 -1.25 -37.98
N CYS A 314 14.96 -2.21 -38.20
CA CYS A 314 14.66 -3.63 -38.10
C CYS A 314 15.01 -4.16 -36.71
N ASN A 315 14.00 -4.50 -35.92
CA ASN A 315 14.15 -5.04 -34.57
C ASN A 315 13.43 -6.39 -34.47
N ASN A 316 14.14 -7.46 -34.13
CA ASN A 316 13.59 -8.82 -34.05
C ASN A 316 12.75 -9.21 -35.28
N HIS A 317 13.29 -8.94 -36.47
CA HIS A 317 12.64 -9.16 -37.77
C HIS A 317 11.34 -8.37 -38.00
N LYS A 318 11.09 -7.30 -37.24
CA LYS A 318 9.94 -6.41 -37.41
C LYS A 318 10.39 -4.96 -37.54
N CYS A 319 9.75 -4.24 -38.45
CA CYS A 319 9.99 -2.80 -38.59
C CYS A 319 9.46 -2.05 -37.37
N SER A 320 10.34 -1.27 -36.76
CA SER A 320 10.22 -0.66 -35.43
C SER A 320 10.79 0.77 -35.44
N GLU A 321 10.57 1.53 -34.37
CA GLU A 321 11.11 2.90 -34.24
C GLU A 321 12.64 2.91 -34.08
N CYS A 322 13.21 1.82 -33.54
CA CYS A 322 14.64 1.69 -33.29
C CYS A 322 15.13 0.24 -33.29
N SER A 323 16.45 0.07 -33.46
CA SER A 323 17.17 -1.20 -33.42
C SER A 323 18.56 -1.00 -32.79
N GLN A 324 19.37 -2.06 -32.73
CA GLN A 324 20.76 -1.95 -32.28
C GLN A 324 21.61 -1.05 -33.19
N THR A 325 21.28 -0.99 -34.48
CA THR A 325 22.00 -0.21 -35.50
C THR A 325 21.31 1.11 -35.84
N TRP A 326 20.07 1.30 -35.37
CA TRP A 326 19.27 2.51 -35.57
C TRP A 326 18.80 3.10 -34.23
N PRO A 327 19.51 4.11 -33.69
CA PRO A 327 19.18 4.68 -32.39
C PRO A 327 17.94 5.57 -32.44
N CYS A 328 17.29 5.74 -31.29
CA CYS A 328 16.17 6.66 -31.16
C CYS A 328 16.60 8.13 -31.27
N PRO A 329 15.73 9.01 -31.78
CA PRO A 329 15.99 10.45 -31.81
C PRO A 329 15.96 11.05 -30.40
N GLN A 330 16.58 12.22 -30.22
CA GLN A 330 16.45 13.08 -29.03
C GLN A 330 16.76 12.43 -27.66
N GLY A 331 17.71 11.50 -27.61
CA GLY A 331 18.16 10.90 -26.34
C GLY A 331 17.15 9.95 -25.70
N LEU A 332 16.11 9.55 -26.44
CA LEU A 332 15.22 8.47 -26.07
C LEU A 332 15.97 7.12 -26.09
N VAL A 333 15.49 6.15 -25.33
CA VAL A 333 16.07 4.80 -25.29
C VAL A 333 15.25 3.83 -26.12
N CYS A 334 15.93 2.91 -26.78
CA CYS A 334 15.30 1.84 -27.53
C CYS A 334 14.96 0.67 -26.62
N LEU A 335 13.68 0.40 -26.41
CA LEU A 335 13.23 -0.77 -25.66
C LEU A 335 13.44 -2.06 -26.47
N SER A 336 13.37 -3.21 -25.79
CA SER A 336 13.52 -4.54 -26.44
C SER A 336 12.46 -4.85 -27.49
N ASN A 337 11.32 -4.14 -27.45
CA ASN A 337 10.25 -4.21 -28.43
C ASN A 337 10.41 -3.20 -29.60
N GLY A 338 11.53 -2.47 -29.66
CA GLY A 338 11.83 -1.54 -30.75
C GLY A 338 11.08 -0.21 -30.71
N VAL A 339 10.50 0.16 -29.56
CA VAL A 339 9.81 1.44 -29.34
C VAL A 339 10.76 2.45 -28.69
N CYS A 340 10.74 3.70 -29.15
CA CYS A 340 11.51 4.79 -28.57
C CYS A 340 10.76 5.45 -27.42
N TYR A 341 11.32 5.38 -26.22
CA TYR A 341 10.68 5.90 -25.01
C TYR A 341 11.58 6.93 -24.28
N PRO A 342 11.03 7.99 -23.69
CA PRO A 342 11.81 8.90 -22.85
C PRO A 342 12.30 8.16 -21.60
N PRO A 343 13.60 8.18 -21.28
CA PRO A 343 14.09 7.45 -20.12
C PRO A 343 13.61 8.14 -18.83
N CYS A 344 12.54 7.62 -18.22
CA CYS A 344 12.20 7.95 -16.84
C CYS A 344 12.88 6.91 -15.93
N GLY A 345 14.04 7.29 -15.38
CA GLY A 345 14.92 6.40 -14.62
C GLY A 345 16.02 5.71 -15.44
N ILE A 346 16.88 4.96 -14.75
CA ILE A 346 17.90 4.09 -15.35
C ILE A 346 17.25 2.84 -15.99
N PRO A 347 17.85 2.26 -17.05
CA PRO A 347 17.33 1.04 -17.68
C PRO A 347 17.25 -0.13 -16.68
N GLY A 348 16.07 -0.75 -16.55
CA GLY A 348 15.84 -1.87 -15.64
C GLY A 348 14.43 -2.45 -15.74
N PRO A 349 14.13 -3.51 -14.98
CA PRO A 349 12.82 -4.17 -14.97
C PRO A 349 11.71 -3.31 -14.36
N VAL A 350 12.07 -2.30 -13.56
CA VAL A 350 11.14 -1.39 -12.87
C VAL A 350 11.32 0.02 -13.42
N GLN A 351 10.27 0.58 -14.03
CA GLN A 351 10.25 1.94 -14.56
C GLN A 351 10.40 2.98 -13.44
N GLY A 352 11.13 4.08 -13.69
CA GLY A 352 11.35 5.13 -12.70
C GLY A 352 12.46 4.86 -11.68
N THR A 353 13.15 3.70 -11.78
CA THR A 353 14.32 3.41 -10.94
C THR A 353 15.43 4.43 -11.18
N CYS A 354 16.16 4.89 -10.17
CA CYS A 354 17.19 5.91 -10.35
C CYS A 354 18.37 5.74 -9.38
N THR A 355 19.48 6.39 -9.67
CA THR A 355 20.63 6.48 -8.75
C THR A 355 21.00 7.91 -8.41
N THR A 356 20.66 8.85 -9.30
CA THR A 356 20.90 10.29 -9.20
C THR A 356 19.70 11.07 -9.73
N ASP A 357 19.54 12.34 -9.31
CA ASP A 357 18.48 13.22 -9.82
C ASP A 357 18.50 13.38 -11.35
N ALA A 358 19.67 13.20 -11.98
CA ALA A 358 19.81 13.27 -13.43
C ALA A 358 19.04 12.15 -14.16
N ASP A 359 18.89 10.99 -13.53
CA ASP A 359 18.16 9.85 -14.08
C ASP A 359 16.65 10.14 -14.17
N CYS A 360 16.15 11.13 -13.41
CA CYS A 360 14.74 11.51 -13.33
C CYS A 360 14.37 12.69 -14.22
N LYS A 361 15.32 13.24 -14.97
CA LYS A 361 15.16 14.45 -15.76
C LYS A 361 14.02 14.38 -16.78
N PHE A 362 13.73 13.19 -17.30
CA PHE A 362 12.70 12.96 -18.33
C PHE A 362 11.44 12.26 -17.80
N CYS A 363 11.25 12.23 -16.49
CA CYS A 363 10.01 11.77 -15.86
C CYS A 363 8.96 12.88 -15.83
N GLY A 364 7.69 12.56 -16.10
CA GLY A 364 6.54 13.47 -16.02
C GLY A 364 6.04 14.02 -17.37
N ASP A 365 5.25 15.09 -17.32
CA ASP A 365 4.74 15.81 -18.51
C ASP A 365 5.91 16.42 -19.31
N PRO A 366 6.03 16.14 -20.62
CA PRO A 366 7.05 16.74 -21.50
C PRO A 366 7.08 18.28 -21.48
N ALA A 367 5.96 18.93 -21.16
CA ALA A 367 5.84 20.38 -21.05
C ALA A 367 6.35 20.94 -19.71
N ALA A 368 6.59 20.11 -18.70
CA ALA A 368 7.02 20.49 -17.36
C ALA A 368 8.34 19.80 -16.96
N GLN A 369 9.43 20.14 -17.63
CA GLN A 369 10.75 19.57 -17.34
C GLN A 369 11.27 20.00 -15.94
N GLY A 370 11.75 19.02 -15.16
CA GLY A 370 12.55 19.28 -13.95
C GLY A 370 11.84 19.16 -12.60
N THR A 371 10.63 18.60 -12.55
CA THR A 371 9.89 18.40 -11.29
C THR A 371 10.24 17.11 -10.55
N PHE A 372 10.81 16.11 -11.24
CA PHE A 372 11.11 14.80 -10.67
C PHE A 372 12.56 14.68 -10.18
N LYS A 373 12.73 14.14 -8.98
CA LYS A 373 14.04 13.89 -8.35
C LYS A 373 14.19 12.44 -7.96
N CYS A 374 15.43 11.98 -7.89
CA CYS A 374 15.73 10.62 -7.49
C CYS A 374 15.73 10.50 -5.97
N LYS A 375 14.79 9.73 -5.45
CA LYS A 375 14.65 9.52 -4.00
C LYS A 375 14.92 8.07 -3.67
N LYS A 376 16.01 7.85 -2.93
CA LYS A 376 16.44 6.52 -2.48
C LYS A 376 15.66 6.12 -1.23
N PRO A 377 15.17 4.87 -1.13
CA PRO A 377 14.63 4.34 0.11
C PRO A 377 15.71 4.37 1.19
N ILE A 378 15.25 4.53 2.43
CA ILE A 378 16.09 4.63 3.62
C ILE A 378 16.89 3.35 3.90
N ASN A 379 16.46 2.18 3.39
CA ASN A 379 17.06 0.88 3.71
C ASN A 379 17.12 -0.12 2.52
N ASP A 380 17.34 0.34 1.28
CA ASP A 380 17.60 -0.58 0.16
C ASP A 380 19.09 -0.99 0.09
N PRO A 381 19.44 -2.28 0.24
CA PRO A 381 20.82 -2.76 0.08
C PRO A 381 21.39 -2.54 -1.33
N ASN A 382 20.55 -2.27 -2.34
CA ASN A 382 20.99 -2.03 -3.73
C ASN A 382 21.18 -0.53 -4.04
N GLY A 383 20.77 0.38 -3.16
CA GLY A 383 20.99 1.82 -3.30
C GLY A 383 20.25 2.49 -4.46
N HIS A 384 19.23 1.84 -5.03
CA HIS A 384 18.41 2.38 -6.10
C HIS A 384 17.23 3.17 -5.52
N GLY A 385 16.92 4.31 -6.12
CA GLY A 385 15.78 5.16 -5.79
C GLY A 385 14.65 5.09 -6.80
N THR A 386 13.60 5.87 -6.53
CA THR A 386 12.48 6.08 -7.43
C THR A 386 12.40 7.56 -7.81
N CYS A 387 12.16 7.84 -9.08
CA CYS A 387 11.90 9.17 -9.59
C CYS A 387 10.50 9.64 -9.19
N ILE A 388 10.42 10.65 -8.32
CA ILE A 388 9.14 11.19 -7.83
C ILE A 388 9.08 12.72 -7.97
N PRO A 389 7.89 13.33 -8.17
CA PRO A 389 7.75 14.77 -8.32
C PRO A 389 7.99 15.50 -6.98
N SER A 390 8.09 16.83 -7.03
CA SER A 390 7.99 17.68 -5.84
C SER A 390 6.57 17.62 -5.24
N ALA A 391 6.42 16.91 -4.13
CA ALA A 391 5.17 16.72 -3.39
C ALA A 391 4.75 17.98 -2.61
N GLN A 392 3.44 18.24 -2.50
CA GLN A 392 2.87 19.25 -1.61
C GLN A 392 2.54 18.68 -0.22
N GLY A 393 2.37 17.36 -0.12
CA GLY A 393 2.24 16.62 1.14
C GLY A 393 2.63 15.14 1.00
N CYS A 394 2.63 14.40 2.12
CA CYS A 394 3.11 13.02 2.16
C CYS A 394 2.33 12.04 1.27
N ALA A 395 1.04 12.33 1.01
CA ALA A 395 0.20 11.55 0.11
C ALA A 395 0.66 11.62 -1.37
N ASP A 396 1.34 12.70 -1.76
CA ASP A 396 1.78 12.91 -3.15
C ASP A 396 3.06 12.15 -3.51
N LEU A 397 3.73 11.55 -2.50
CA LEU A 397 4.98 10.82 -2.67
C LEU A 397 4.77 9.37 -3.17
N GLY A 398 3.56 8.83 -3.05
CA GLY A 398 3.23 7.48 -3.50
C GLY A 398 3.79 6.34 -2.63
N ALA A 399 3.48 5.10 -3.00
CA ALA A 399 3.93 3.90 -2.27
C ALA A 399 5.40 3.53 -2.58
N GLY A 400 6.08 2.85 -1.66
CA GLY A 400 7.43 2.30 -1.87
C GLY A 400 8.58 3.30 -1.67
N VAL A 401 8.30 4.50 -1.18
CA VAL A 401 9.33 5.50 -0.85
C VAL A 401 10.07 5.17 0.45
N ALA A 402 9.43 4.44 1.36
CA ALA A 402 10.02 3.94 2.61
C ALA A 402 9.76 2.44 2.76
N VAL A 403 10.78 1.60 2.54
CA VAL A 403 10.63 0.15 2.64
C VAL A 403 11.19 -0.34 3.98
N LEU A 404 10.33 -0.89 4.83
CA LEU A 404 10.72 -1.55 6.07
C LEU A 404 11.41 -2.91 5.78
N PRO A 405 12.15 -3.51 6.73
CA PRO A 405 12.63 -4.88 6.58
C PRO A 405 11.47 -5.90 6.52
N ALA A 406 11.66 -7.02 5.82
CA ALA A 406 10.69 -8.12 5.88
C ALA A 406 10.54 -8.66 7.32
N PRO A 407 9.34 -9.05 7.78
CA PRO A 407 8.08 -9.14 7.03
C PRO A 407 7.27 -7.82 6.95
N TRP A 408 7.76 -6.74 7.55
CA TRP A 408 7.07 -5.44 7.65
C TRP A 408 7.03 -4.66 6.33
N ASN A 409 7.77 -5.12 5.32
CA ASN A 409 7.83 -4.54 3.98
C ASN A 409 6.56 -4.74 3.13
N GLN A 410 5.56 -5.49 3.61
CA GLN A 410 4.32 -5.73 2.86
C GLN A 410 3.50 -4.44 2.64
N TYR A 411 3.59 -3.50 3.58
CA TYR A 411 2.88 -2.22 3.53
C TYR A 411 3.84 -1.10 3.92
N THR A 412 3.94 -0.08 3.08
CA THR A 412 4.95 0.99 3.15
C THR A 412 4.29 2.36 3.01
N GLU A 413 3.11 2.50 3.59
CA GLU A 413 2.33 3.73 3.52
C GLU A 413 3.02 4.85 4.29
N LEU A 414 3.03 6.03 3.67
CA LEU A 414 3.52 7.24 4.30
C LEU A 414 2.40 7.88 5.11
N CYS A 415 2.80 8.54 6.18
CA CYS A 415 1.89 9.19 7.09
C CYS A 415 2.39 10.60 7.42
N SER A 416 1.49 11.44 7.93
CA SER A 416 1.83 12.74 8.51
C SER A 416 1.48 12.79 10.01
N ASN A 417 0.67 11.84 10.48
CA ASN A 417 0.34 11.55 11.86
C ASN A 417 -0.22 10.12 11.97
N ASP A 418 -0.34 9.60 13.19
CA ASP A 418 -0.84 8.24 13.49
C ASP A 418 -2.24 7.98 12.93
N GLY A 419 -3.05 9.03 12.76
CA GLY A 419 -4.37 8.93 12.15
C GLY A 419 -4.32 8.33 10.74
N ASN A 420 -3.27 8.63 9.97
CA ASN A 420 -3.05 8.06 8.64
C ASN A 420 -2.79 6.54 8.69
N CYS A 421 -2.39 6.00 9.84
CA CYS A 421 -1.99 4.61 10.00
C CYS A 421 -3.08 3.69 10.60
N SER A 422 -4.26 4.24 10.91
CA SER A 422 -5.32 3.56 11.68
C SER A 422 -5.87 2.26 11.05
N ASN A 423 -5.70 2.06 9.74
CA ASN A 423 -6.14 0.86 9.02
C ASN A 423 -5.00 0.10 8.33
N VAL A 424 -3.76 0.44 8.66
CA VAL A 424 -2.58 -0.20 8.07
C VAL A 424 -2.22 -1.41 8.92
N SER A 425 -2.14 -2.58 8.28
CA SER A 425 -1.75 -3.82 8.95
C SER A 425 -1.09 -4.78 7.97
N ILE A 426 -0.15 -5.58 8.48
CA ILE A 426 0.47 -6.65 7.69
C ILE A 426 -0.20 -7.99 7.97
N ASP A 427 -0.05 -8.91 7.02
CA ASP A 427 -0.33 -10.33 7.24
C ASP A 427 0.90 -10.97 7.89
N TYR A 428 0.89 -11.03 9.22
CA TYR A 428 1.99 -11.56 10.03
C TYR A 428 1.84 -13.08 10.21
N ASN A 429 2.71 -13.85 9.58
CA ASN A 429 2.73 -15.31 9.68
C ASN A 429 3.46 -15.76 10.95
N VAL A 430 2.70 -15.94 12.02
CA VAL A 430 3.16 -16.42 13.33
C VAL A 430 3.78 -17.82 13.23
N GLY A 431 3.17 -18.70 12.45
CA GLY A 431 3.66 -20.07 12.26
C GLY A 431 5.07 -20.13 11.68
N LYS A 432 5.34 -19.32 10.64
CA LYS A 432 6.68 -19.17 10.09
C LYS A 432 7.67 -18.65 11.12
N GLN A 433 7.28 -17.65 11.90
CA GLN A 433 8.15 -17.04 12.91
C GLN A 433 8.51 -18.02 14.03
N ILE A 434 7.55 -18.84 14.47
CA ILE A 434 7.82 -19.92 15.43
C ILE A 434 8.84 -20.91 14.84
N ARG A 435 8.64 -21.36 13.59
CA ARG A 435 9.58 -22.27 12.92
C ARG A 435 10.98 -21.68 12.75
N ASP A 436 11.06 -20.41 12.37
CA ASP A 436 12.33 -19.68 12.23
C ASP A 436 13.06 -19.60 13.59
N LEU A 437 12.32 -19.32 14.69
CA LEU A 437 12.87 -19.22 16.03
C LEU A 437 13.40 -20.55 16.56
N ILE A 438 12.65 -21.65 16.38
CA ILE A 438 13.05 -22.97 16.88
C ILE A 438 13.98 -23.72 15.91
N GLY A 439 14.13 -23.22 14.67
CA GLY A 439 14.98 -23.83 13.64
C GLY A 439 14.47 -25.16 13.09
N THR A 440 13.20 -25.51 13.34
CA THR A 440 12.54 -26.76 12.91
C THR A 440 11.08 -26.49 12.56
N ASP A 441 10.52 -27.28 11.66
CA ASP A 441 9.11 -27.25 11.31
C ASP A 441 8.24 -28.15 12.20
N GLN A 442 8.86 -28.88 13.14
CA GLN A 442 8.16 -29.79 14.05
C GLN A 442 8.57 -29.62 15.51
N VAL A 443 7.60 -29.79 16.42
CA VAL A 443 7.82 -29.93 17.86
C VAL A 443 7.21 -31.25 18.32
N MET A 444 8.03 -32.13 18.92
CA MET A 444 7.61 -33.47 19.35
C MET A 444 6.93 -34.31 18.25
N GLY A 445 7.37 -34.16 17.00
CA GLY A 445 6.82 -34.89 15.84
C GLY A 445 5.50 -34.33 15.28
N ILE A 446 5.07 -33.15 15.77
CA ILE A 446 3.89 -32.43 15.28
C ILE A 446 4.37 -31.28 14.40
N SER A 447 3.91 -31.22 13.16
CA SER A 447 4.24 -30.14 12.23
C SER A 447 3.54 -28.82 12.60
N ILE A 448 4.29 -27.73 12.49
CA ILE A 448 3.83 -26.36 12.69
C ILE A 448 3.51 -25.75 11.33
N GLY A 449 2.22 -25.56 11.04
CA GLY A 449 1.70 -24.91 9.85
C GLY A 449 1.82 -23.39 9.88
N ASP A 450 1.44 -22.76 8.76
CA ASP A 450 1.28 -21.31 8.68
C ASP A 450 -0.02 -20.88 9.36
N ALA A 451 0.09 -19.87 10.20
CA ALA A 451 -1.01 -19.18 10.85
C ALA A 451 -0.75 -17.67 10.76
N THR A 452 -1.69 -16.95 10.15
CA THR A 452 -1.53 -15.53 9.81
C THR A 452 -2.50 -14.69 10.62
N VAL A 453 -2.00 -13.60 11.20
CA VAL A 453 -2.81 -12.59 11.87
C VAL A 453 -2.61 -11.23 11.23
N LYS A 454 -3.64 -10.38 11.28
CA LYS A 454 -3.48 -8.96 10.97
C LYS A 454 -2.77 -8.27 12.12
N TYR A 455 -1.55 -7.80 11.88
CA TYR A 455 -0.77 -7.05 12.86
C TYR A 455 -0.73 -5.57 12.47
N ALA A 456 -1.21 -4.70 13.35
CA ALA A 456 -1.40 -3.29 13.05
C ALA A 456 -0.07 -2.50 13.01
N MET A 457 -0.03 -1.47 12.16
CA MET A 457 1.10 -0.56 11.98
C MET A 457 0.66 0.87 12.28
N ASN A 458 0.17 1.12 13.50
CA ASN A 458 -0.60 2.33 13.82
C ASN A 458 0.25 3.57 14.11
N GLN A 459 1.57 3.44 14.26
CA GLN A 459 2.43 4.57 14.64
C GLN A 459 3.00 5.24 13.40
N CYS A 460 3.03 6.56 13.40
CA CYS A 460 3.61 7.34 12.32
C CYS A 460 5.02 7.82 12.69
N ALA A 461 6.01 6.96 12.43
CA ALA A 461 7.39 7.30 12.76
C ALA A 461 8.00 8.26 11.74
N GLU A 462 8.43 9.43 12.21
CA GLU A 462 9.01 10.49 11.40
C GLU A 462 10.29 10.02 10.70
N ILE A 463 10.27 10.06 9.37
CA ILE A 463 11.44 9.78 8.54
C ILE A 463 11.68 10.96 7.62
N LYS A 464 12.86 11.57 7.66
CA LYS A 464 13.15 12.71 6.77
C LYS A 464 13.30 12.26 5.31
N ILE A 465 12.20 12.22 4.57
CA ILE A 465 12.14 11.81 3.15
C ILE A 465 12.48 12.99 2.24
N THR A 466 12.06 14.21 2.61
CA THR A 466 12.35 15.44 1.86
C THR A 466 12.84 16.55 2.79
N ASN A 467 13.49 17.58 2.22
CA ASN A 467 14.00 18.71 3.00
C ASN A 467 12.92 19.74 3.40
N ASN A 468 11.72 19.64 2.81
CA ASN A 468 10.68 20.67 2.89
C ASN A 468 9.33 20.13 3.40
N VAL A 469 9.21 18.81 3.57
CA VAL A 469 8.01 18.11 4.07
C VAL A 469 8.49 16.99 4.97
N ASP A 470 8.13 17.06 6.25
CA ASP A 470 8.34 16.01 7.23
C ASP A 470 7.21 14.97 7.06
N CYS A 471 7.60 13.76 6.65
CA CYS A 471 6.69 12.64 6.47
C CYS A 471 7.11 11.50 7.39
N GLY A 472 6.16 10.76 7.93
CA GLY A 472 6.44 9.50 8.59
C GLY A 472 6.17 8.31 7.68
N VAL A 473 6.50 7.13 8.18
CA VAL A 473 6.05 5.84 7.66
C VAL A 473 5.25 5.14 8.73
N CYS A 474 4.16 4.48 8.34
CA CYS A 474 3.41 3.66 9.28
C CYS A 474 4.27 2.50 9.76
N VAL A 475 4.41 2.35 11.07
CA VAL A 475 5.23 1.32 11.71
C VAL A 475 4.48 0.64 12.85
N PRO A 476 4.84 -0.60 13.21
CA PRO A 476 4.17 -1.29 14.30
C PRO A 476 4.53 -0.70 15.68
N CYS A 477 5.65 0.01 15.81
CA CYS A 477 6.06 0.60 17.08
C CYS A 477 7.09 1.73 16.96
N GLU A 478 7.05 2.62 17.95
CA GLU A 478 8.16 3.53 18.31
C GLU A 478 8.72 3.19 19.69
N ILE A 479 7.85 2.70 20.58
CA ILE A 479 8.18 2.24 21.93
C ILE A 479 7.67 0.82 22.15
N ASP A 480 8.23 0.11 23.12
CA ASP A 480 7.87 -1.29 23.41
C ASP A 480 6.36 -1.49 23.66
N LYS A 481 5.69 -0.49 24.24
CA LYS A 481 4.25 -0.51 24.52
C LYS A 481 3.38 -0.61 23.26
N ASP A 482 3.88 -0.16 22.11
CA ASP A 482 3.14 -0.22 20.85
C ASP A 482 3.03 -1.66 20.34
N CYS A 483 3.98 -2.52 20.70
CA CYS A 483 4.00 -3.91 20.31
C CYS A 483 2.97 -4.73 21.10
N LYS A 484 1.82 -4.95 20.46
CA LYS A 484 0.75 -5.77 21.01
C LYS A 484 1.12 -7.24 21.06
N PRO A 485 0.83 -7.96 22.16
CA PRO A 485 0.96 -9.40 22.21
C PRO A 485 0.02 -10.08 21.20
N ILE A 486 0.43 -11.25 20.69
CA ILE A 486 -0.39 -12.06 19.78
C ILE A 486 -0.96 -13.25 20.56
N PRO A 487 -2.30 -13.39 20.66
CA PRO A 487 -2.92 -14.55 21.29
C PRO A 487 -2.79 -15.78 20.39
N ILE A 488 -2.34 -16.89 20.95
CA ILE A 488 -2.09 -18.15 20.23
C ILE A 488 -3.32 -19.06 20.20
N ASP A 489 -4.19 -18.98 21.21
CA ASP A 489 -5.39 -19.83 21.31
C ASP A 489 -6.27 -19.82 20.06
N PRO A 490 -6.54 -18.67 19.39
CA PRO A 490 -7.31 -18.64 18.16
C PRO A 490 -6.58 -19.28 16.96
N LEU A 491 -5.26 -19.40 17.03
CA LEU A 491 -4.39 -19.83 15.93
C LEU A 491 -4.08 -21.33 15.97
N ILE A 492 -4.50 -22.05 17.01
CA ILE A 492 -4.17 -23.46 17.22
C ILE A 492 -4.56 -24.33 16.03
N MET A 493 -5.76 -24.11 15.48
CA MET A 493 -6.26 -24.88 14.33
C MET A 493 -5.40 -24.68 13.08
N ASP A 494 -4.82 -23.49 12.93
CA ASP A 494 -3.97 -23.16 11.80
C ASP A 494 -2.50 -23.55 12.00
N LEU A 495 -2.00 -23.40 13.22
CA LEU A 495 -0.66 -23.80 13.62
C LEU A 495 -0.49 -25.32 13.61
N PHE A 496 -1.51 -26.08 14.01
CA PHE A 496 -1.47 -27.54 14.07
C PHE A 496 -2.45 -28.16 13.08
N LYS A 497 -2.36 -27.72 11.82
CA LYS A 497 -3.13 -28.28 10.69
C LYS A 497 -2.89 -29.78 10.58
N GLY A 498 -3.96 -30.58 10.60
CA GLY A 498 -3.86 -32.04 10.53
C GLY A 498 -5.09 -32.77 11.07
N ASN A 499 -4.88 -34.00 11.55
CA ASN A 499 -5.93 -34.79 12.19
C ASN A 499 -6.23 -34.26 13.61
N ALA A 500 -7.37 -34.67 14.18
CA ALA A 500 -7.79 -34.25 15.51
C ALA A 500 -6.73 -34.52 16.61
N LEU A 501 -5.85 -35.51 16.40
CA LEU A 501 -4.78 -35.83 17.32
C LEU A 501 -3.70 -34.74 17.35
N ALA A 502 -3.35 -34.14 16.21
CA ALA A 502 -2.40 -33.03 16.15
C ALA A 502 -2.92 -31.77 16.86
N GLN A 503 -4.22 -31.50 16.74
CA GLN A 503 -4.86 -30.36 17.41
C GLN A 503 -4.95 -30.54 18.94
N ILE A 504 -5.31 -31.73 19.40
CA ILE A 504 -5.31 -32.08 20.83
C ILE A 504 -3.89 -31.99 21.40
N ALA A 505 -2.90 -32.51 20.67
CA ALA A 505 -1.51 -32.44 21.09
C ALA A 505 -0.96 -31.01 21.07
N GLY A 506 -1.41 -30.16 20.14
CA GLY A 506 -1.11 -28.73 20.12
C GLY A 506 -1.66 -27.99 21.34
N LEU A 507 -2.89 -28.28 21.77
CA LEU A 507 -3.47 -27.75 23.01
C LEU A 507 -2.67 -28.17 24.25
N MET A 508 -2.30 -29.45 24.33
CA MET A 508 -1.46 -29.95 25.43
C MET A 508 -0.07 -29.30 25.42
N LEU A 509 0.51 -29.10 24.25
CA LEU A 509 1.80 -28.44 24.08
C LEU A 509 1.75 -26.96 24.53
N ILE A 510 0.69 -26.24 24.19
CA ILE A 510 0.52 -24.83 24.61
C ILE A 510 0.42 -24.75 26.14
N ASN A 511 -0.41 -25.58 26.78
CA ASN A 511 -0.50 -25.60 28.24
C ASN A 511 0.82 -26.03 28.91
N MET A 512 1.63 -26.85 28.24
CA MET A 512 2.97 -27.22 28.73
C MET A 512 3.97 -26.06 28.63
N LEU A 513 3.82 -25.19 27.62
CA LEU A 513 4.73 -24.07 27.35
C LEU A 513 4.40 -22.83 28.19
N TRP A 514 3.12 -22.47 28.31
CA TRP A 514 2.68 -21.27 29.05
C TRP A 514 2.16 -21.58 30.46
N GLY A 515 1.93 -22.85 30.79
CA GLY A 515 1.29 -23.27 32.04
C GLY A 515 -0.24 -23.19 31.99
N ASP A 516 -0.88 -23.36 33.13
CA ASP A 516 -2.35 -23.23 33.28
C ASP A 516 -2.74 -21.76 33.47
N THR A 517 -2.43 -20.95 32.44
CA THR A 517 -2.75 -19.52 32.40
C THR A 517 -3.99 -19.27 31.56
N ALA A 518 -4.77 -18.24 31.89
CA ALA A 518 -5.98 -17.90 31.14
C ALA A 518 -5.72 -17.31 29.75
N GLU A 519 -4.49 -16.86 29.46
CA GLU A 519 -4.12 -16.22 28.19
C GLU A 519 -2.76 -16.73 27.70
N HIS A 520 -2.72 -17.31 26.50
CA HIS A 520 -1.49 -17.76 25.85
C HIS A 520 -1.03 -16.76 24.79
N ASN A 521 -0.18 -15.82 25.21
CA ASN A 521 0.30 -14.73 24.35
C ASN A 521 1.76 -14.91 23.96
N LEU A 522 2.09 -14.56 22.71
CA LEU A 522 3.45 -14.25 22.29
C LEU A 522 3.71 -12.76 22.51
N TYR A 523 4.83 -12.46 23.17
CA TYR A 523 5.25 -11.11 23.48
C TYR A 523 6.33 -10.61 22.52
N PHE A 524 6.30 -9.31 22.28
CA PHE A 524 7.15 -8.60 21.34
C PHE A 524 7.69 -7.33 22.01
N TYR A 525 8.81 -6.83 21.51
CA TYR A 525 9.36 -5.53 21.90
C TYR A 525 9.62 -4.69 20.66
N CYS A 526 9.78 -3.39 20.85
CA CYS A 526 10.08 -2.49 19.76
C CYS A 526 11.57 -2.49 19.48
N GLN A 527 11.96 -3.17 18.40
CA GLN A 527 13.33 -3.20 17.95
C GLN A 527 13.62 -1.99 17.05
N PRO A 528 14.54 -1.08 17.43
CA PRO A 528 14.93 0.02 16.58
C PRO A 528 15.62 -0.49 15.32
N VAL A 529 15.23 0.02 14.15
CA VAL A 529 15.77 -0.40 12.84
C VAL A 529 16.43 0.74 12.06
N GLY A 530 16.32 1.99 12.55
CA GLY A 530 17.01 3.18 12.03
C GLY A 530 16.08 4.38 11.84
N LEU A 531 16.64 5.59 11.71
CA LEU A 531 15.91 6.85 11.42
C LEU A 531 14.62 7.09 12.23
N GLY A 532 14.61 6.74 13.52
CA GLY A 532 13.49 7.08 14.41
C GLY A 532 12.33 6.07 14.43
N TYR A 533 12.40 4.96 13.70
CA TYR A 533 11.32 3.98 13.66
C TYR A 533 11.73 2.58 14.14
N GLY A 534 10.74 1.81 14.62
CA GLY A 534 10.92 0.46 15.16
C GLY A 534 10.05 -0.60 14.49
N VAL A 535 10.42 -1.86 14.70
CA VAL A 535 9.62 -3.04 14.31
C VAL A 535 9.34 -3.91 15.53
N CYS A 536 8.18 -4.55 15.59
CA CYS A 536 7.87 -5.47 16.66
C CYS A 536 8.59 -6.79 16.45
N ALA A 537 9.66 -7.02 17.20
CA ALA A 537 10.41 -8.26 17.18
C ALA A 537 9.99 -9.16 18.34
N PRO A 538 9.96 -10.49 18.18
CA PRO A 538 9.64 -11.40 19.28
C PRO A 538 10.66 -11.23 20.41
N CYS A 539 10.20 -11.31 21.66
CA CYS A 539 11.09 -11.36 22.82
C CYS A 539 12.06 -12.54 22.71
N GLY A 540 13.23 -12.44 23.35
CA GLY A 540 14.19 -13.56 23.45
C GLY A 540 13.53 -14.86 23.93
N ASN A 541 12.67 -14.75 24.94
CA ASN A 541 11.64 -15.72 25.26
C ASN A 541 10.24 -15.14 24.95
N PRO A 542 9.62 -15.51 23.82
CA PRO A 542 8.32 -14.97 23.42
C PRO A 542 7.17 -15.35 24.35
N LEU A 543 7.36 -16.35 25.23
CA LEU A 543 6.32 -16.84 26.15
C LEU A 543 6.18 -15.93 27.39
N GLN A 544 7.14 -15.03 27.61
CA GLN A 544 7.18 -14.14 28.76
C GLN A 544 7.15 -12.68 28.31
N SER A 545 6.46 -11.83 29.07
CA SER A 545 6.39 -10.40 28.76
C SER A 545 7.78 -9.77 28.86
N CYS A 546 8.24 -9.16 27.76
CA CYS A 546 9.41 -8.29 27.73
C CYS A 546 9.00 -6.84 27.44
N GLY A 547 9.93 -5.87 27.60
CA GLY A 547 9.71 -4.46 27.21
C GLY A 547 8.75 -3.67 28.12
N LYS A 548 9.12 -3.46 29.39
CA LYS A 548 8.26 -2.77 30.40
C LYS A 548 8.68 -1.36 30.78
N THR A 549 9.54 -0.69 30.01
CA THR A 549 9.99 0.67 30.33
C THR A 549 9.72 1.66 29.21
N GLU A 550 9.43 2.91 29.60
CA GLU A 550 9.40 4.07 28.72
C GLU A 550 10.82 4.33 28.19
N GLY A 551 11.16 3.73 27.05
CA GLY A 551 12.46 3.88 26.39
C GLY A 551 12.91 2.55 25.80
N GLY A 552 13.01 2.50 24.46
CA GLY A 552 13.34 1.30 23.69
C GLY A 552 14.60 0.60 24.22
N GLY A 553 14.39 -0.59 24.78
CA GLY A 553 15.45 -1.49 25.22
C GLY A 553 15.73 -2.55 24.16
N SER A 554 16.99 -2.79 23.83
CA SER A 554 17.42 -3.86 22.93
C SER A 554 17.09 -5.24 23.54
N GLY A 555 15.96 -5.82 23.15
CA GLY A 555 15.40 -7.07 23.67
C GLY A 555 16.13 -8.35 23.25
N ASN A 556 17.44 -8.45 23.49
CA ASN A 556 18.19 -9.67 23.15
C ASN A 556 18.43 -10.64 24.31
N CYS A 557 17.76 -10.46 25.45
CA CYS A 557 17.91 -11.32 26.62
C CYS A 557 16.61 -11.49 27.39
N ASP A 558 16.41 -12.67 27.96
CA ASP A 558 15.30 -12.98 28.88
C ASP A 558 15.23 -11.98 30.04
N HIS A 559 16.40 -11.50 30.48
CA HIS A 559 16.55 -10.42 31.44
C HIS A 559 17.92 -9.75 31.28
N ASN A 560 18.13 -8.63 31.97
CA ASN A 560 19.43 -7.94 31.98
C ASN A 560 20.52 -8.84 32.61
N VAL A 561 21.78 -8.71 32.18
CA VAL A 561 22.95 -9.41 32.77
C VAL A 561 23.10 -9.17 34.29
N CYS A 562 22.44 -8.14 34.82
CA CYS A 562 22.43 -7.75 36.23
C CYS A 562 21.20 -8.18 37.01
N THR A 563 20.39 -9.06 36.42
CA THR A 563 19.20 -9.62 37.05
C THR A 563 19.35 -11.14 37.05
N GLU A 564 19.04 -11.79 38.17
CA GLU A 564 19.05 -13.26 38.24
C GLU A 564 17.89 -13.83 37.42
N GLY A 565 18.09 -14.97 36.76
CA GLY A 565 17.07 -15.65 35.97
C GLY A 565 17.57 -16.85 35.17
N GLY A 566 16.97 -17.07 34.00
CA GLY A 566 17.33 -18.14 33.08
C GLY A 566 18.73 -17.95 32.48
N PRO A 567 19.36 -19.00 31.92
CA PRO A 567 20.68 -18.86 31.31
C PRO A 567 20.66 -17.83 30.17
N LEU A 568 21.66 -16.95 30.09
CA LEU A 568 21.74 -15.95 29.01
C LEU A 568 22.59 -16.46 27.85
N ASP A 569 22.08 -16.32 26.61
CA ASP A 569 22.81 -16.68 25.40
C ASP A 569 24.05 -15.78 25.24
N PRO A 570 25.23 -16.27 24.85
CA PRO A 570 26.41 -15.43 24.59
C PRO A 570 26.18 -14.27 23.59
N LYS A 571 25.12 -14.31 22.77
CA LYS A 571 24.70 -13.25 21.84
C LYS A 571 23.92 -12.11 22.50
N CYS A 572 23.54 -12.26 23.77
CA CYS A 572 22.87 -11.25 24.58
C CYS A 572 23.61 -9.91 24.65
N GLY A 573 24.93 -9.95 24.51
CA GLY A 573 25.80 -8.79 24.56
C GLY A 573 27.23 -9.20 24.82
N ALA A 574 28.17 -8.28 24.61
CA ALA A 574 29.58 -8.54 24.85
C ALA A 574 29.84 -9.02 26.29
N CYS A 575 29.12 -8.47 27.27
CA CYS A 575 29.24 -8.89 28.66
C CYS A 575 28.74 -10.33 28.90
N ALA A 576 27.56 -10.67 28.41
CA ALA A 576 27.05 -12.04 28.50
C ALA A 576 28.04 -13.02 27.87
N LYS A 577 28.57 -12.71 26.68
CA LYS A 577 29.61 -13.50 26.01
C LYS A 577 30.86 -13.73 26.86
N GLU A 578 31.36 -12.69 27.52
CA GLU A 578 32.56 -12.78 28.35
C GLU A 578 32.32 -13.60 29.62
N VAL A 579 31.18 -13.42 30.29
CA VAL A 579 30.79 -14.27 31.43
C VAL A 579 30.61 -15.71 30.98
N CYS A 580 29.94 -15.97 29.86
CA CYS A 580 29.80 -17.31 29.28
C CYS A 580 31.13 -18.00 28.96
N ALA A 581 32.14 -17.22 28.56
CA ALA A 581 33.46 -17.74 28.26
C ALA A 581 34.23 -18.15 29.54
N HIS A 582 33.88 -17.56 30.68
CA HIS A 582 34.48 -17.84 31.98
C HIS A 582 33.70 -18.91 32.76
N ASP A 583 32.38 -18.76 32.83
CA ASP A 583 31.46 -19.72 33.43
C ASP A 583 30.36 -20.14 32.44
N ASN A 584 30.54 -21.33 31.89
CA ASN A 584 29.59 -21.93 30.96
C ASN A 584 28.25 -22.30 31.64
N TYR A 585 28.20 -22.38 32.98
CA TYR A 585 26.97 -22.60 33.72
C TYR A 585 25.96 -21.46 33.48
N CYS A 586 26.45 -20.22 33.46
CA CYS A 586 25.65 -19.01 33.22
C CYS A 586 24.89 -19.05 31.90
N CYS A 587 25.36 -19.84 30.94
CA CYS A 587 24.85 -19.81 29.56
C CYS A 587 24.25 -21.14 29.10
N THR A 588 24.24 -22.14 29.98
CA THR A 588 23.66 -23.46 29.70
C THR A 588 22.71 -23.95 30.77
N THR A 589 22.80 -23.41 31.99
CA THR A 589 22.02 -23.89 33.13
C THR A 589 21.17 -22.82 33.79
N ALA A 590 21.77 -21.73 34.32
CA ALA A 590 21.03 -20.64 34.95
C ALA A 590 21.91 -19.39 35.11
N TRP A 591 21.30 -18.21 35.11
CA TRP A 591 21.98 -16.95 35.39
C TRP A 591 21.70 -16.54 36.84
N ASP A 592 22.48 -17.06 37.78
CA ASP A 592 22.25 -16.88 39.22
C ASP A 592 23.10 -15.75 39.84
N SER A 593 23.06 -15.62 41.17
CA SER A 593 23.82 -14.62 41.92
C SER A 593 25.35 -14.69 41.74
N VAL A 594 25.88 -15.81 41.25
CA VAL A 594 27.29 -15.96 40.89
C VAL A 594 27.52 -15.34 39.53
N CYS A 595 26.69 -15.66 38.53
CA CYS A 595 26.74 -15.04 37.19
C CYS A 595 26.64 -13.52 37.25
N VAL A 596 25.75 -12.97 38.10
CA VAL A 596 25.62 -11.52 38.31
C VAL A 596 26.89 -10.90 38.92
N LYS A 597 27.59 -11.59 39.82
CA LYS A 597 28.89 -11.12 40.38
C LYS A 597 30.03 -11.22 39.38
N GLU A 598 29.98 -12.23 38.51
CA GLU A 598 30.97 -12.42 37.46
C GLU A 598 30.89 -11.33 36.38
N VAL A 599 29.72 -10.72 36.20
CA VAL A 599 29.59 -9.49 35.39
C VAL A 599 30.47 -8.36 35.92
N ASP A 600 30.50 -8.15 37.24
CA ASP A 600 31.36 -7.12 37.85
C ASP A 600 32.85 -7.38 37.64
N GLN A 601 33.21 -8.64 37.41
CA GLN A 601 34.59 -9.09 37.29
C GLN A 601 35.09 -9.12 35.85
N TYR A 602 34.24 -9.52 34.90
CA TYR A 602 34.64 -9.80 33.51
C TYR A 602 34.08 -8.81 32.49
N CYS A 603 33.10 -7.99 32.86
CA CYS A 603 32.51 -7.01 31.96
C CYS A 603 32.97 -5.58 32.25
N THR A 604 32.83 -4.71 31.24
CA THR A 604 33.17 -3.29 31.36
C THR A 604 32.19 -2.50 32.22
N THR A 605 30.98 -3.02 32.42
CA THR A 605 29.90 -2.35 33.16
C THR A 605 29.39 -3.29 34.26
N PRO A 606 29.62 -2.97 35.54
CA PRO A 606 29.18 -3.80 36.66
C PRO A 606 27.66 -3.72 36.92
N CYS A 607 27.13 -4.74 37.57
CA CYS A 607 25.76 -4.94 37.97
C CYS A 607 25.44 -4.32 39.32
N GLY A 608 25.28 -3.00 39.28
CA GLY A 608 24.85 -2.17 40.41
C GLY A 608 24.51 -0.75 39.96
N GLY A 609 23.96 -0.62 38.75
CA GLY A 609 24.16 0.57 37.92
C GLY A 609 25.58 0.58 37.38
N GLY A 610 25.76 1.02 36.13
CA GLY A 610 27.08 1.48 35.69
C GLY A 610 27.64 2.48 36.71
N PRO A 611 28.94 2.84 36.63
CA PRO A 611 29.55 3.71 37.61
C PRO A 611 28.60 4.84 37.98
N SER A 612 28.30 5.00 39.27
CA SER A 612 27.38 6.03 39.73
C SER A 612 28.02 7.39 39.44
N CYS A 613 27.94 7.83 38.20
CA CYS A 613 28.29 9.16 37.78
C CYS A 613 27.16 10.01 38.34
N ALA A 614 27.43 10.67 39.44
CA ALA A 614 26.49 11.61 40.01
C ALA A 614 26.21 12.69 38.95
N PRO A 615 24.94 13.10 38.78
CA PRO A 615 24.59 14.11 37.79
C PRO A 615 25.22 15.48 38.10
N ASP A 616 25.66 15.69 39.35
CA ASP A 616 26.28 16.93 39.79
C ASP A 616 27.58 16.68 40.57
N ILE A 617 28.69 16.63 39.83
CA ILE A 617 30.05 16.47 40.38
C ILE A 617 30.66 17.81 40.83
N CYS A 618 29.97 18.92 40.58
CA CYS A 618 30.48 20.28 40.76
C CYS A 618 29.97 20.91 42.07
N THR A 619 29.00 20.29 42.75
CA THR A 619 28.50 20.74 44.06
C THR A 619 28.81 19.74 45.18
N ASN A 620 29.01 20.26 46.39
CA ASN A 620 29.35 19.45 47.57
C ASN A 620 28.13 18.76 48.18
N ASN A 621 27.69 17.68 47.54
CA ASN A 621 26.59 16.84 48.01
C ASN A 621 27.06 15.58 48.78
N ASN A 622 28.33 15.54 49.22
CA ASN A 622 28.93 14.40 49.93
C ASN A 622 28.64 13.05 49.25
N LEU A 623 28.92 13.03 47.95
CA LEU A 623 28.54 11.95 47.06
C LEU A 623 29.39 10.70 47.33
N PRO A 624 28.90 9.52 46.96
CA PRO A 624 29.74 8.33 46.87
C PRO A 624 30.97 8.60 45.99
N ALA A 625 32.07 7.89 46.25
CA ALA A 625 33.26 7.98 45.40
C ALA A 625 32.90 7.74 43.93
N GLN A 626 33.36 8.62 43.04
CA GLN A 626 32.98 8.59 41.63
C GLN A 626 33.90 7.67 40.83
N ASN A 627 33.43 7.18 39.69
CA ASN A 627 34.29 6.36 38.84
C ASN A 627 35.12 7.24 37.88
N PRO A 628 36.43 6.98 37.71
CA PRO A 628 37.27 7.68 36.73
C PRO A 628 36.75 7.65 35.29
N ALA A 629 35.87 6.69 34.95
CA ALA A 629 35.23 6.57 33.64
C ALA A 629 34.08 7.58 33.41
N CYS A 630 33.64 8.31 34.43
CA CYS A 630 32.50 9.25 34.35
C CYS A 630 32.76 10.51 33.51
N GLY A 631 34.00 10.73 33.08
CA GLY A 631 34.36 11.83 32.19
C GLY A 631 35.79 12.28 32.39
N PRO A 632 36.32 13.11 31.46
CA PRO A 632 37.69 13.61 31.55
C PRO A 632 37.94 14.46 32.80
N CYS A 633 36.91 15.16 33.30
CA CYS A 633 36.97 15.87 34.58
C CYS A 633 37.15 14.90 35.76
N VAL A 634 36.21 13.97 35.95
CA VAL A 634 36.25 13.00 37.05
C VAL A 634 37.54 12.20 37.03
N LYS A 635 37.97 11.74 35.85
CA LYS A 635 39.25 11.06 35.65
C LYS A 635 40.43 11.86 36.19
N ALA A 636 40.52 13.15 35.85
CA ALA A 636 41.62 14.00 36.27
C ALA A 636 41.65 14.20 37.80
N ILE A 637 40.47 14.30 38.43
CA ILE A 637 40.36 14.37 39.89
C ILE A 637 40.75 13.05 40.54
N CYS A 638 40.31 11.90 40.01
CA CYS A 638 40.68 10.58 40.52
C CYS A 638 42.19 10.31 40.45
N GLU A 639 42.86 10.82 39.40
CA GLU A 639 44.31 10.69 39.23
C GLU A 639 45.07 11.58 40.22
N ALA A 640 44.51 12.74 40.58
CA ALA A 640 45.08 13.66 41.56
C ALA A 640 44.83 13.21 43.01
N ASP A 641 43.62 12.74 43.31
CA ASP A 641 43.21 12.22 44.60
C ASP A 641 42.43 10.89 44.45
N PRO A 642 43.12 9.74 44.64
CA PRO A 642 42.49 8.44 44.57
C PRO A 642 41.37 8.21 45.59
N PHE A 643 41.29 9.01 46.68
CA PHE A 643 40.21 8.91 47.66
C PHE A 643 38.86 9.28 47.05
N CYS A 644 38.83 10.25 46.14
CA CYS A 644 37.62 10.69 45.44
C CYS A 644 36.94 9.57 44.63
N CYS A 645 37.70 8.51 44.33
CA CYS A 645 37.27 7.44 43.42
C CYS A 645 37.47 6.03 44.01
N ASN A 646 37.81 5.95 45.29
CA ASN A 646 37.95 4.69 46.01
C ASN A 646 36.58 4.21 46.52
N THR A 647 36.00 3.22 45.85
CA THR A 647 34.68 2.66 46.21
C THR A 647 34.70 1.82 47.50
N THR A 648 35.86 1.51 48.06
CA THR A 648 36.03 0.68 49.27
C THR A 648 36.38 1.51 50.52
N GLY A 649 36.08 2.81 50.52
CA GLY A 649 36.29 3.68 51.69
C GLY A 649 36.47 5.18 51.40
N GLY A 650 36.46 5.56 50.13
CA GLY A 650 36.52 6.94 49.66
C GLY A 650 35.14 7.58 49.46
N LYS A 651 35.13 8.89 49.27
CA LYS A 651 33.94 9.68 48.96
C LYS A 651 34.28 10.84 48.04
N TRP A 652 33.30 11.27 47.24
CA TRP A 652 33.36 12.51 46.49
C TRP A 652 32.85 13.64 47.38
N ASP A 653 33.74 14.11 48.24
CA ASP A 653 33.47 15.13 49.24
C ASP A 653 33.86 16.54 48.76
N LYS A 654 33.81 17.51 49.68
CA LYS A 654 34.16 18.91 49.38
C LYS A 654 35.55 19.05 48.74
N TYR A 655 36.53 18.26 49.12
CA TYR A 655 37.89 18.38 48.58
C TYR A 655 37.96 17.92 47.12
N CYS A 656 37.18 16.89 46.77
CA CYS A 656 37.02 16.44 45.38
C CYS A 656 36.34 17.51 44.53
N VAL A 657 35.32 18.17 45.07
CA VAL A 657 34.60 19.26 44.41
C VAL A 657 35.49 20.50 44.26
N ASP A 658 36.20 20.92 45.31
CA ASP A 658 37.13 22.06 45.25
C ASP A 658 38.27 21.82 44.23
N ALA A 659 38.68 20.57 44.05
CA ALA A 659 39.67 20.20 43.03
C ALA A 659 39.12 20.34 41.59
N THR A 660 37.80 20.22 41.38
CA THR A 660 37.19 20.47 40.05
C THR A 660 37.37 21.93 39.61
N ALA A 661 37.30 22.88 40.54
CA ALA A 661 37.42 24.32 40.25
C ALA A 661 38.83 24.73 39.77
N THR A 662 39.86 23.94 40.11
CA THR A 662 41.27 24.23 39.76
C THR A 662 41.83 23.32 38.67
N THR A 663 41.04 22.34 38.20
CA THR A 663 41.45 21.35 37.21
C THR A 663 40.95 21.74 35.83
N ASN A 664 41.87 22.05 34.89
CA ASN A 664 41.50 22.47 33.53
C ASN A 664 40.57 21.49 32.79
N ALA A 665 40.68 20.19 33.04
CA ALA A 665 39.80 19.18 32.45
C ALA A 665 38.33 19.31 32.90
N CYS A 666 38.09 20.00 34.01
CA CYS A 666 36.78 20.30 34.57
C CYS A 666 36.25 21.68 34.15
N ALA A 667 37.04 22.52 33.49
CA ALA A 667 36.65 23.89 33.16
C ALA A 667 35.46 24.00 32.20
N ALA A 668 35.17 22.97 31.40
CA ALA A 668 33.99 22.97 30.53
C ALA A 668 32.73 22.42 31.24
N GLN A 669 32.90 21.66 32.33
CA GLN A 669 31.83 20.93 33.01
C GLN A 669 31.42 21.59 34.34
N CYS A 670 32.40 22.12 35.06
CA CYS A 670 32.26 22.84 36.33
C CYS A 670 32.78 24.28 36.22
N GLY A 671 33.19 24.73 35.03
CA GLY A 671 33.58 26.13 34.82
C GLY A 671 32.39 26.98 34.40
N GLY A 672 31.76 27.60 35.39
CA GLY A 672 30.95 28.81 35.20
C GLY A 672 29.46 28.59 34.92
N GLY A 673 28.81 27.72 35.67
CA GLY A 673 27.35 27.65 35.72
C GLY A 673 26.88 27.49 37.17
N CYS A 674 25.79 28.15 37.52
CA CYS A 674 25.13 28.03 38.81
C CYS A 674 24.46 26.66 38.97
N GLY A 675 24.25 26.21 40.22
CA GLY A 675 23.66 24.89 40.53
C GLY A 675 22.29 24.64 39.88
N HIS A 676 21.60 25.71 39.51
CA HIS A 676 20.51 25.75 38.55
C HIS A 676 20.46 27.14 37.91
N ASP A 677 19.57 27.31 36.93
CA ASP A 677 19.31 28.58 36.24
C ASP A 677 18.83 29.65 37.23
N GLU A 678 19.41 30.85 37.17
CA GLU A 678 19.09 31.99 38.04
C GLU A 678 17.65 32.52 37.90
N CYS A 679 16.96 32.21 36.80
CA CYS A 679 15.61 32.68 36.50
C CYS A 679 14.51 31.72 37.01
N VAL A 680 14.89 30.65 37.71
CA VAL A 680 13.96 29.69 38.31
C VAL A 680 14.31 29.43 39.77
N THR A 681 13.29 29.12 40.58
CA THR A 681 13.46 28.84 42.00
C THR A 681 14.14 27.50 42.25
N GLY A 682 14.96 27.41 43.29
CA GLY A 682 15.66 26.17 43.67
C GLY A 682 16.44 26.30 44.98
N GLY A 683 17.44 25.43 45.17
CA GLY A 683 18.34 25.51 46.31
C GLY A 683 19.20 26.78 46.27
N PRO A 684 19.91 27.15 47.36
CA PRO A 684 20.74 28.37 47.33
C PRO A 684 21.83 28.25 46.24
N LEU A 685 22.01 29.31 45.46
CA LEU A 685 23.07 29.38 44.44
C LEU A 685 24.37 29.92 45.05
N GLU A 686 25.51 29.33 44.67
CA GLU A 686 26.81 29.70 45.24
C GLU A 686 27.25 31.10 44.79
N ASP A 687 27.58 31.98 45.74
CA ASP A 687 28.13 33.30 45.43
C ASP A 687 29.39 33.18 44.56
N GLY A 688 29.41 33.87 43.42
CA GLY A 688 30.46 33.74 42.41
C GLY A 688 30.17 32.79 41.25
N CYS A 689 29.07 32.01 41.28
CA CYS A 689 28.77 31.04 40.21
C CYS A 689 28.40 31.70 38.87
N SER A 690 27.79 32.89 38.92
CA SER A 690 27.62 33.79 37.77
C SER A 690 27.72 35.26 38.20
N ALA A 691 27.90 36.15 37.23
CA ALA A 691 27.89 37.59 37.51
C ALA A 691 26.52 38.08 38.00
N CYS A 692 25.44 37.42 37.57
CA CYS A 692 24.08 37.62 38.06
C CYS A 692 23.97 37.22 39.54
N VAL A 693 24.31 35.96 39.87
CA VAL A 693 24.20 35.45 41.25
C VAL A 693 25.08 36.23 42.20
N SER A 694 26.31 36.58 41.82
CA SER A 694 27.17 37.42 42.67
C SER A 694 26.56 38.80 42.95
N SER A 695 25.74 39.32 42.04
CA SER A 695 25.05 40.59 42.22
C SER A 695 23.89 40.44 43.20
N VAL A 696 23.04 39.42 43.00
CA VAL A 696 21.91 39.11 43.86
C VAL A 696 22.37 38.76 45.27
N CYS A 697 23.37 37.87 45.44
CA CYS A 697 23.94 37.53 46.76
C CYS A 697 24.50 38.76 47.51
N SER A 698 25.02 39.74 46.77
CA SER A 698 25.55 40.96 47.39
C SER A 698 24.46 41.91 47.91
N TYR A 699 23.24 41.74 47.41
CA TYR A 699 22.05 42.50 47.81
C TYR A 699 21.24 41.73 48.87
N ASP A 700 20.97 40.46 48.61
CA ASP A 700 20.28 39.52 49.50
C ASP A 700 21.10 38.23 49.69
N ASP A 701 21.82 38.17 50.81
CA ASP A 701 22.67 37.04 51.22
C ASP A 701 21.83 35.75 51.41
N TRP A 702 20.53 35.88 51.71
CA TRP A 702 19.66 34.75 51.95
C TRP A 702 19.55 33.84 50.71
N CYS A 703 19.57 34.42 49.51
CA CYS A 703 19.51 33.69 48.24
C CYS A 703 20.67 32.71 48.07
N CYS A 704 21.78 32.94 48.75
CA CYS A 704 23.04 32.21 48.55
C CYS A 704 23.45 31.40 49.79
N THR A 705 22.83 31.64 50.94
CA THR A 705 23.05 30.86 52.17
C THR A 705 21.90 29.93 52.54
N ASN A 706 20.68 30.22 52.08
CA ASN A 706 19.48 29.53 52.53
C ASN A 706 18.73 28.83 51.39
N GLU A 707 18.17 29.59 50.44
CA GLU A 707 17.37 29.05 49.33
C GLU A 707 17.23 30.09 48.21
N TRP A 708 17.12 29.66 46.95
CA TRP A 708 16.86 30.56 45.82
C TRP A 708 15.36 30.58 45.53
N ASP A 709 14.59 31.32 46.32
CA ASP A 709 13.13 31.33 46.26
C ASP A 709 12.58 32.36 45.23
N SER A 710 11.25 32.57 45.23
CA SER A 710 10.61 33.49 44.28
C SER A 710 11.07 34.94 44.44
N ILE A 711 11.49 35.35 45.65
CA ILE A 711 12.02 36.69 45.89
C ILE A 711 13.39 36.82 45.20
N CYS A 712 14.25 35.82 45.34
CA CYS A 712 15.56 35.77 44.66
C CYS A 712 15.44 35.83 43.13
N VAL A 713 14.44 35.13 42.56
CA VAL A 713 14.16 35.17 41.11
C VAL A 713 13.63 36.53 40.67
N ASP A 714 12.79 37.18 41.49
CA ASP A 714 12.29 38.53 41.18
C ASP A 714 13.40 39.57 41.29
N GLU A 715 14.31 39.43 42.26
CA GLU A 715 15.52 40.25 42.36
C GLU A 715 16.47 40.03 41.16
N ALA A 716 16.61 38.78 40.70
CA ALA A 716 17.36 38.47 39.49
C ALA A 716 16.77 39.14 38.25
N LYS A 717 15.44 39.16 38.07
CA LYS A 717 14.79 39.87 36.94
C LYS A 717 14.97 41.39 36.98
N GLU A 718 15.20 41.96 38.16
CA GLU A 718 15.42 43.39 38.33
C GLU A 718 16.90 43.81 38.23
N ASP A 719 17.84 42.86 38.33
CA ASP A 719 19.28 43.12 38.24
C ASP A 719 19.78 43.07 36.79
N ALA A 720 20.39 44.16 36.34
CA ALA A 720 20.89 44.30 34.97
C ALA A 720 22.06 43.36 34.59
N LYS A 721 22.60 42.58 35.54
CA LYS A 721 23.63 41.56 35.28
C LYS A 721 23.04 40.16 35.06
N CYS A 722 21.73 40.01 35.21
CA CYS A 722 20.98 38.79 34.97
C CYS A 722 20.25 38.88 33.63
N ASP A 723 20.07 37.74 32.95
CA ASP A 723 19.27 37.62 31.72
C ASP A 723 18.05 36.74 32.00
N CYS A 724 17.11 37.35 32.74
CA CYS A 724 15.78 36.85 33.10
C CYS A 724 14.72 37.87 32.62
#